data_AF-A0A7C4UR62-F1
#
_entry.id   AF-A0A7C4UR62-F1
#
_cell.length_a   1.000
_cell.length_b   1.000
_cell.length_c   1.000
_cell.angle_alpha   90.00
_cell.angle_beta   90.00
_cell.angle_gamma   90.00
#
_symmetry.space_group_name_H-M   'P 1'
#
loop_
_entity.id
_entity.type
_entity.pdbx_description
1 polymer ?
#
loop_
_entity_poly.entity_id
_entity_poly.type
_entity_poly.pdbx_seq_one_letter_code
_entity_poly.pdbx_strand_id
1 'polypeptide(L)'
;MNLAQLKNLFSELRFFTICVISFSFLILCPASNATVIPIGSIEELQKIGTEYPLDGEYELSHDIDASDTVNWNNGAGFQPIGTLSNPFAGKFNGNGYKISYLYINLPDNIYVGIFGCIGPESEISNLIIESSWIVGQDYVGGVVGRNLGGTIRNSVVRIGLVYGRYDIGGITGANDGLLIFCNSANSVIGSSRVGNLVGNNQGNVSYCYAVGKVSGTSDLGGLIGYNFGAVENCYSRSAVVGGDYVGGLIGSNYASVSISYCYSTGVVSGVRIVGGLIGVNGGAPVSKSYWDKESSKVFSSAGGEGKTTVEMKRRETYENWDFTSTWAIVEEIEYPYLRALGPTLIPSPPEKNISSLEELDKIGRDAEYPWNGTYHLTNDIDASETLHWDGGKGFQPIKNFFGELYGHGYVIRGLYINRSNENRIGLFGSVGASVLLKDIGLENVSIIGAYKVGGLIGEMIGGDRSKIDIDNCYSTGFVTGLNFVGGLIGYEKYGTINNSYSYCSVSGENYVGGLVGYVDRGMLNKNYFNGSVFSSAWYSGGIVGYLYYGNVENTFAIGDIGGVEKVGGVVGKNYNGQIYYSYSIAQVTGSSNVGGLIGLNESGTIGNCYWDVEVSGVNWSDGGIGKLTAEMKWQDTYISWDFPEIWNIVDACSYPWLRSIPNPYLIQVPNIVGLSQSHAESLITNTGLTIGIVSEECSGTVPQGKVISQSPEQNIQTLPCDTINFVVSTGPCLVEVPNVVGLTQSEAESVITGLGLAVGTVNEQCSEVEAGKVISQTPEGGTQVTQGSSVNLVVSSGPCPEGEGISEGIQEGEGVTEGSTEGLPEGEGTLEGGLEGMIEGIIEGEGGTEGEGTTEGTVEGEYYPPHNADQNGDWKISLTELLRIIQFFNTGGYHPCPGQSEDNYCPGP
;
A
#
# COMPACT_ATOMS: atom_id res chain seq x y z
N MET A 1 27.11 17.75 -67.59
CA MET A 1 25.84 18.29 -68.14
C MET A 1 26.00 19.80 -68.29
N ASN A 2 25.40 20.45 -69.30
CA ASN A 2 25.71 21.85 -69.63
C ASN A 2 24.66 22.85 -69.12
N LEU A 3 25.07 24.09 -68.84
CA LEU A 3 24.32 25.16 -68.15
C LEU A 3 23.02 25.59 -68.88
N ALA A 4 22.80 25.14 -70.12
CA ALA A 4 21.59 25.38 -70.88
C ALA A 4 20.35 24.66 -70.32
N GLN A 5 20.50 23.48 -69.72
CA GLN A 5 19.35 22.68 -69.26
C GLN A 5 18.73 23.14 -67.94
N LEU A 6 19.45 23.96 -67.14
CA LEU A 6 18.94 24.48 -65.87
C LEU A 6 18.02 25.71 -66.03
N LYS A 7 17.96 26.31 -67.23
CA LYS A 7 17.24 27.57 -67.48
C LYS A 7 15.72 27.43 -67.69
N ASN A 8 15.21 26.22 -67.92
CA ASN A 8 13.80 25.98 -68.23
C ASN A 8 12.89 25.70 -67.00
N LEU A 9 13.42 25.76 -65.77
CA LEU A 9 12.65 25.46 -64.55
C LEU A 9 12.27 26.70 -63.70
N PHE A 10 12.57 27.92 -64.18
CA PHE A 10 12.39 29.16 -63.42
C PHE A 10 11.80 30.32 -64.27
N SER A 11 11.12 30.03 -65.38
CA SER A 11 10.58 31.03 -66.32
C SER A 11 9.09 31.34 -66.19
N GLU A 12 8.35 30.62 -65.35
CA GLU A 12 6.93 30.88 -65.04
C GLU A 12 6.73 30.81 -63.51
N LEU A 13 6.07 31.75 -62.82
CA LEU A 13 5.41 32.97 -63.29
C LEU A 13 5.72 34.16 -62.34
N ARG A 14 5.83 35.38 -62.88
CA ARG A 14 5.98 36.63 -62.11
C ARG A 14 4.85 37.61 -62.46
N PHE A 15 4.33 38.32 -61.46
CA PHE A 15 3.81 39.69 -61.58
C PHE A 15 4.37 40.50 -60.39
N PHE A 16 5.25 41.51 -60.58
CA PHE A 16 4.99 42.92 -60.96
C PHE A 16 4.33 43.69 -59.79
N THR A 17 4.80 44.85 -59.30
CA THR A 17 5.46 46.05 -59.91
C THR A 17 6.22 46.84 -58.79
N ILE A 18 7.53 47.16 -58.85
CA ILE A 18 8.17 48.46 -59.28
C ILE A 18 7.57 49.73 -58.58
N CYS A 19 8.26 50.73 -58.00
CA CYS A 19 9.65 51.07 -57.57
C CYS A 19 9.56 52.34 -56.62
N VAL A 20 10.56 53.15 -56.17
CA VAL A 20 11.98 53.43 -56.54
C VAL A 20 12.81 54.11 -55.39
N ILE A 21 14.14 54.05 -55.52
CA ILE A 21 15.29 54.80 -54.92
C ILE A 21 15.07 56.05 -54.01
N SER A 22 15.81 56.11 -52.88
CA SER A 22 16.63 57.29 -52.47
C SER A 22 17.79 56.90 -51.53
N PHE A 23 18.94 57.58 -51.65
CA PHE A 23 20.20 57.28 -50.98
C PHE A 23 20.49 58.27 -49.83
N SER A 24 21.03 57.79 -48.71
CA SER A 24 21.80 58.58 -47.73
C SER A 24 22.87 57.71 -47.07
N PHE A 25 24.08 58.23 -46.95
CA PHE A 25 25.20 57.55 -46.27
C PHE A 25 25.03 57.63 -44.75
N LEU A 26 25.37 56.55 -44.02
CA LEU A 26 26.50 56.58 -43.07
C LEU A 26 26.94 55.15 -42.65
N ILE A 27 28.24 55.00 -42.37
CA ILE A 27 28.91 53.93 -41.60
C ILE A 27 28.53 52.47 -41.97
N LEU A 28 29.32 51.88 -42.87
CA LEU A 28 29.63 50.45 -42.80
C LEU A 28 30.45 50.20 -41.53
N CYS A 29 29.81 49.78 -40.45
CA CYS A 29 30.52 49.17 -39.33
C CYS A 29 30.96 47.76 -39.79
N PRO A 30 32.23 47.34 -39.63
CA PRO A 30 32.59 45.96 -39.87
C PRO A 30 31.82 45.07 -38.89
N ALA A 31 31.34 43.92 -39.35
CA ALA A 31 30.77 42.92 -38.45
C ALA A 31 31.82 42.57 -37.38
N SER A 32 31.50 42.85 -36.12
CA SER A 32 32.33 42.40 -35.01
C SER A 32 32.27 40.87 -34.96
N ASN A 33 33.42 40.24 -34.74
CA ASN A 33 33.43 38.88 -34.21
C ASN A 33 32.95 38.97 -32.76
N ALA A 34 31.63 38.96 -32.55
CA ALA A 34 31.05 38.82 -31.23
C ALA A 34 31.55 37.50 -30.64
N THR A 35 32.37 37.58 -29.60
CA THR A 35 32.79 36.41 -28.83
C THR A 35 31.60 35.96 -28.03
N VAL A 36 31.04 34.79 -28.35
CA VAL A 36 29.94 34.18 -27.58
C VAL A 36 30.37 34.08 -26.12
N ILE A 37 29.54 34.59 -25.22
CA ILE A 37 29.79 34.62 -23.78
C ILE A 37 29.18 33.34 -23.19
N PRO A 38 29.99 32.38 -22.70
CA PRO A 38 29.47 31.23 -22.00
C PRO A 38 28.91 31.69 -20.64
N ILE A 39 27.75 31.13 -20.28
CA ILE A 39 27.10 31.31 -18.98
C ILE A 39 27.19 29.97 -18.25
N GLY A 40 27.83 29.95 -17.08
CA GLY A 40 28.03 28.77 -16.24
C GLY A 40 27.32 28.82 -14.90
N SER A 41 26.76 29.96 -14.51
CA SER A 41 25.98 30.11 -13.28
C SER A 41 24.82 31.10 -13.39
N ILE A 42 23.92 31.09 -12.41
CA ILE A 42 22.77 31.99 -12.34
C ILE A 42 23.19 33.45 -12.11
N GLU A 43 24.33 33.69 -11.44
CA GLU A 43 24.93 35.02 -11.27
C GLU A 43 25.45 35.57 -12.61
N GLU A 44 26.06 34.72 -13.44
CA GLU A 44 26.49 35.12 -14.79
C GLU A 44 25.31 35.42 -15.70
N LEU A 45 24.19 34.70 -15.56
CA LEU A 45 22.94 35.05 -16.25
C LEU A 45 22.40 36.41 -15.80
N GLN A 46 22.43 36.69 -14.49
CA GLN A 46 21.94 37.94 -13.91
C GLN A 46 22.73 39.19 -14.36
N LYS A 47 23.97 39.00 -14.85
CA LYS A 47 24.84 40.07 -15.37
C LYS A 47 24.40 40.64 -16.73
N ILE A 48 23.51 39.97 -17.46
CA ILE A 48 23.06 40.46 -18.77
C ILE A 48 22.23 41.74 -18.59
N GLY A 49 22.72 42.85 -19.16
CA GLY A 49 22.16 44.19 -19.00
C GLY A 49 22.73 45.00 -17.83
N THR A 50 23.69 44.47 -17.07
CA THR A 50 24.38 45.19 -15.98
C THR A 50 25.91 45.19 -16.16
N GLU A 51 26.52 44.01 -16.26
CA GLU A 51 27.96 43.83 -16.61
C GLU A 51 28.16 43.36 -18.06
N TYR A 52 27.21 42.61 -18.63
CA TYR A 52 27.26 42.08 -20.00
C TYR A 52 26.24 42.79 -20.92
N PRO A 53 26.54 42.96 -22.24
CA PRO A 53 25.73 43.75 -23.17
C PRO A 53 24.38 43.12 -23.55
N LEU A 54 23.30 43.92 -23.63
CA LEU A 54 21.96 43.44 -24.04
C LEU A 54 21.87 42.99 -25.50
N ASP A 55 22.84 43.38 -26.34
CA ASP A 55 23.03 43.00 -27.75
C ASP A 55 24.10 41.91 -27.95
N GLY A 56 24.61 41.30 -26.87
CA GLY A 56 25.59 40.22 -26.94
C GLY A 56 25.06 38.86 -27.42
N GLU A 57 25.97 37.95 -27.75
CA GLU A 57 25.65 36.53 -28.02
C GLU A 57 26.09 35.67 -26.83
N TYR A 58 25.19 34.81 -26.34
CA TYR A 58 25.32 34.05 -25.11
C TYR A 58 24.97 32.57 -25.33
N GLU A 59 25.67 31.68 -24.63
CA GLU A 59 25.28 30.26 -24.56
C GLU A 59 25.40 29.69 -23.15
N LEU A 60 24.47 28.80 -22.75
CA LEU A 60 24.66 27.99 -21.55
C LEU A 60 25.78 26.99 -21.79
N SER A 61 26.68 26.89 -20.82
CA SER A 61 27.81 25.96 -20.83
C SER A 61 27.52 24.62 -20.15
N HIS A 62 26.61 24.64 -19.16
CA HIS A 62 26.19 23.52 -18.31
C HIS A 62 24.76 23.78 -17.78
N ASP A 63 24.16 22.78 -17.13
CA ASP A 63 22.93 22.96 -16.34
C ASP A 63 23.16 23.92 -15.17
N ILE A 64 22.15 24.75 -14.88
CA ILE A 64 22.17 25.74 -13.79
C ILE A 64 21.09 25.39 -12.77
N ASP A 65 21.51 25.22 -11.51
CA ASP A 65 20.60 25.32 -10.37
C ASP A 65 20.44 26.79 -9.99
N ALA A 66 19.20 27.27 -9.92
CA ALA A 66 18.85 28.64 -9.56
C ALA A 66 18.06 28.72 -8.23
N SER A 67 18.02 27.65 -7.44
CA SER A 67 17.30 27.60 -6.15
C SER A 67 17.68 28.74 -5.19
N ASP A 68 18.95 29.12 -5.13
CA ASP A 68 19.45 30.25 -4.32
C ASP A 68 18.79 31.60 -4.65
N THR A 69 18.19 31.75 -5.84
CA THR A 69 17.48 32.98 -6.24
C THR A 69 16.32 33.32 -5.30
N VAL A 70 15.75 32.36 -4.58
CA VAL A 70 14.72 32.62 -3.55
C VAL A 70 15.20 33.59 -2.46
N ASN A 71 16.51 33.65 -2.20
CA ASN A 71 17.12 34.53 -1.20
C ASN A 71 17.53 35.89 -1.79
N TRP A 72 17.49 36.06 -3.12
CA TRP A 72 17.98 37.26 -3.80
C TRP A 72 17.02 38.45 -3.67
N ASN A 73 17.57 39.66 -3.78
CA ASN A 73 16.81 40.91 -3.83
C ASN A 73 15.80 41.06 -2.67
N ASN A 74 16.20 40.65 -1.45
CA ASN A 74 15.36 40.60 -0.24
C ASN A 74 14.13 39.67 -0.35
N GLY A 75 14.23 38.55 -1.07
CA GLY A 75 13.14 37.60 -1.30
C GLY A 75 12.28 37.91 -2.53
N ALA A 76 12.68 38.88 -3.37
CA ALA A 76 12.01 39.22 -4.62
C ALA A 76 12.42 38.32 -5.80
N GLY A 77 13.49 37.53 -5.65
CA GLY A 77 13.94 36.59 -6.67
C GLY A 77 14.96 37.14 -7.67
N PHE A 78 15.15 36.42 -8.77
CA PHE A 78 15.92 36.85 -9.94
C PHE A 78 15.26 38.08 -10.60
N GLN A 79 16.09 39.04 -11.04
CA GLN A 79 15.65 40.29 -11.67
C GLN A 79 15.58 40.13 -13.20
N PRO A 80 14.40 40.26 -13.85
CA PRO A 80 14.24 40.08 -15.30
C PRO A 80 15.22 40.90 -16.17
N ILE A 81 15.80 40.24 -17.17
CA ILE A 81 16.75 40.79 -18.14
C ILE A 81 16.03 41.62 -19.21
N GLY A 82 16.45 42.88 -19.38
CA GLY A 82 15.88 43.78 -20.41
C GLY A 82 14.50 44.33 -20.05
N THR A 83 14.24 45.57 -20.45
CA THR A 83 13.03 46.33 -20.09
C THR A 83 12.31 46.86 -21.33
N LEU A 84 11.10 47.39 -21.19
CA LEU A 84 10.35 47.98 -22.32
C LEU A 84 11.12 49.13 -23.02
N SER A 85 11.93 49.89 -22.28
CA SER A 85 12.74 51.00 -22.82
C SER A 85 14.14 50.58 -23.29
N ASN A 86 14.62 49.41 -22.86
CA ASN A 86 15.91 48.86 -23.24
C ASN A 86 15.83 47.32 -23.25
N PRO A 87 15.19 46.71 -24.29
CA PRO A 87 14.95 45.28 -24.33
C PRO A 87 16.24 44.51 -24.65
N PHE A 88 16.26 43.22 -24.32
CA PHE A 88 17.31 42.31 -24.80
C PHE A 88 17.25 42.23 -26.34
N ALA A 89 18.33 42.57 -27.01
CA ALA A 89 18.44 42.62 -28.47
C ALA A 89 19.36 41.52 -29.04
N GLY A 90 20.12 40.85 -28.18
CA GLY A 90 21.12 39.84 -28.53
C GLY A 90 20.57 38.45 -28.76
N LYS A 91 21.45 37.45 -28.65
CA LYS A 91 21.11 36.03 -28.82
C LYS A 91 21.42 35.24 -27.56
N PHE A 92 20.51 34.37 -27.16
CA PHE A 92 20.69 33.46 -26.03
C PHE A 92 20.42 32.02 -26.47
N ASN A 93 21.39 31.14 -26.30
CA ASN A 93 21.32 29.73 -26.65
C ASN A 93 21.43 28.85 -25.40
N GLY A 94 20.32 28.25 -24.96
CA GLY A 94 20.33 27.29 -23.85
C GLY A 94 21.11 26.01 -24.16
N ASN A 95 21.48 25.76 -25.41
CA ASN A 95 22.37 24.69 -25.84
C ASN A 95 21.91 23.25 -25.46
N GLY A 96 20.64 23.10 -25.05
CA GLY A 96 20.09 21.85 -24.52
C GLY A 96 20.26 21.65 -23.01
N TYR A 97 20.95 22.57 -22.31
CA TYR A 97 21.03 22.61 -20.85
C TYR A 97 19.77 23.25 -20.24
N LYS A 98 19.54 22.97 -18.96
CA LYS A 98 18.39 23.48 -18.20
C LYS A 98 18.77 24.48 -17.11
N ILE A 99 17.80 25.36 -16.80
CA ILE A 99 17.79 26.20 -15.60
C ILE A 99 16.70 25.64 -14.67
N SER A 100 17.09 25.13 -13.50
CA SER A 100 16.20 24.50 -12.52
C SER A 100 15.93 25.41 -11.32
N TYR A 101 14.73 25.32 -10.73
CA TYR A 101 14.38 25.96 -9.43
C TYR A 101 14.44 27.50 -9.41
N LEU A 102 14.37 28.16 -10.57
CA LEU A 102 14.35 29.62 -10.67
C LEU A 102 13.16 30.24 -9.93
N TYR A 103 13.43 31.22 -9.06
CA TYR A 103 12.44 31.96 -8.30
C TYR A 103 12.39 33.44 -8.72
N ILE A 104 11.20 33.94 -9.06
CA ILE A 104 10.89 35.35 -9.32
C ILE A 104 9.58 35.69 -8.62
N ASN A 105 9.58 36.67 -7.73
CA ASN A 105 8.41 37.08 -6.96
C ASN A 105 8.23 38.60 -6.97
N LEU A 106 7.64 39.10 -8.06
CA LEU A 106 7.50 40.52 -8.35
C LEU A 106 6.01 40.89 -8.60
N PRO A 107 5.09 40.64 -7.65
CA PRO A 107 3.63 40.66 -7.88
C PRO A 107 3.04 42.00 -8.34
N ASP A 108 3.74 43.11 -8.12
CA ASP A 108 3.35 44.46 -8.57
C ASP A 108 4.06 44.89 -9.87
N ASN A 109 4.98 44.09 -10.41
CA ASN A 109 5.78 44.44 -11.58
C ASN A 109 5.16 43.90 -12.87
N ILE A 110 5.30 44.66 -13.95
CA ILE A 110 4.96 44.24 -15.31
C ILE A 110 6.22 43.83 -16.09
N TYR A 111 6.06 42.97 -17.10
CA TYR A 111 7.15 42.39 -17.91
C TYR A 111 8.07 41.46 -17.08
N VAL A 112 7.54 40.32 -16.67
CA VAL A 112 8.20 39.39 -15.74
C VAL A 112 8.48 38.03 -16.41
N GLY A 113 9.70 37.52 -16.22
CA GLY A 113 10.25 36.27 -16.76
C GLY A 113 11.79 36.29 -16.62
N ILE A 114 12.52 35.31 -17.18
CA ILE A 114 14.00 35.42 -17.26
C ILE A 114 14.37 36.70 -18.03
N PHE A 115 13.70 36.95 -19.16
CA PHE A 115 13.76 38.20 -19.88
C PHE A 115 12.47 38.99 -19.63
N GLY A 116 12.57 40.26 -19.23
CA GLY A 116 11.40 41.13 -19.10
C GLY A 116 10.84 41.47 -20.49
N CYS A 117 11.70 42.05 -21.34
CA CYS A 117 11.39 42.34 -22.74
C CYS A 117 12.50 41.91 -23.68
N ILE A 118 12.16 41.27 -24.80
CA ILE A 118 13.09 40.99 -25.92
C ILE A 118 12.68 41.76 -27.19
N GLY A 119 13.65 42.25 -27.96
CA GLY A 119 13.47 43.15 -29.10
C GLY A 119 13.42 42.47 -30.48
N PRO A 120 13.13 43.20 -31.56
CA PRO A 120 12.89 42.63 -32.90
C PRO A 120 14.03 41.80 -33.50
N GLU A 121 15.29 42.10 -33.17
CA GLU A 121 16.47 41.40 -33.70
C GLU A 121 16.95 40.24 -32.80
N SER A 122 16.30 40.06 -31.65
CA SER A 122 16.72 39.08 -30.64
C SER A 122 16.34 37.63 -30.97
N GLU A 123 17.13 36.69 -30.44
CA GLU A 123 16.85 35.26 -30.54
C GLU A 123 17.05 34.56 -29.19
N ILE A 124 16.00 33.95 -28.64
CA ILE A 124 16.10 33.00 -27.53
C ILE A 124 15.91 31.59 -28.11
N SER A 125 16.86 30.69 -27.85
CA SER A 125 16.91 29.38 -28.49
C SER A 125 17.30 28.26 -27.52
N ASN A 126 16.77 27.04 -27.73
CA ASN A 126 17.22 25.80 -27.09
C ASN A 126 17.25 25.82 -25.55
N LEU A 127 16.41 26.64 -24.91
CA LEU A 127 16.42 26.90 -23.47
C LEU A 127 15.40 26.03 -22.75
N ILE A 128 15.85 25.25 -21.77
CA ILE A 128 15.01 24.44 -20.90
C ILE A 128 14.92 25.13 -19.52
N ILE A 129 13.72 25.24 -18.97
CA ILE A 129 13.45 25.71 -17.61
C ILE A 129 12.62 24.64 -16.89
N GLU A 130 12.99 24.32 -15.65
CA GLU A 130 12.36 23.25 -14.86
C GLU A 130 12.08 23.71 -13.43
N SER A 131 10.90 23.38 -12.89
CA SER A 131 10.52 23.62 -11.50
C SER A 131 10.59 25.09 -11.05
N SER A 132 10.29 26.04 -11.96
CA SER A 132 10.37 27.48 -11.70
C SER A 132 9.13 28.06 -11.02
N TRP A 133 9.31 29.02 -10.11
CA TRP A 133 8.23 29.81 -9.49
C TRP A 133 8.31 31.26 -9.97
N ILE A 134 7.34 31.70 -10.79
CA ILE A 134 7.37 33.03 -11.42
C ILE A 134 6.04 33.75 -11.16
N VAL A 135 6.10 34.84 -10.39
CA VAL A 135 4.96 35.69 -10.00
C VAL A 135 5.20 37.12 -10.51
N GLY A 136 4.23 37.67 -11.23
CA GLY A 136 4.22 39.05 -11.70
C GLY A 136 2.81 39.67 -11.73
N GLN A 137 2.70 40.92 -12.17
CA GLN A 137 1.41 41.58 -12.41
C GLN A 137 0.90 41.27 -13.82
N ASP A 138 1.38 41.99 -14.84
CA ASP A 138 0.95 41.86 -16.24
C ASP A 138 2.14 41.56 -17.16
N TYR A 139 1.90 40.86 -18.28
CA TYR A 139 2.95 40.40 -19.19
C TYR A 139 3.95 39.48 -18.46
N VAL A 140 3.44 38.35 -17.98
CA VAL A 140 4.23 37.36 -17.22
C VAL A 140 4.45 36.10 -18.07
N GLY A 141 5.71 35.71 -18.24
CA GLY A 141 6.12 34.54 -19.01
C GLY A 141 7.20 33.72 -18.31
N GLY A 142 7.19 32.39 -18.50
CA GLY A 142 8.26 31.53 -17.96
C GLY A 142 9.64 31.87 -18.53
N VAL A 143 9.72 32.23 -19.81
CA VAL A 143 10.96 32.68 -20.48
C VAL A 143 10.98 34.19 -20.65
N VAL A 144 9.89 34.79 -21.15
CA VAL A 144 9.83 36.19 -21.60
C VAL A 144 8.56 36.89 -21.14
N GLY A 145 8.65 38.05 -20.48
CA GLY A 145 7.46 38.85 -20.14
C GLY A 145 6.73 39.35 -21.40
N ARG A 146 7.44 40.08 -22.27
CA ARG A 146 6.95 40.51 -23.59
C ARG A 146 7.99 40.35 -24.69
N ASN A 147 7.64 39.60 -25.75
CA ASN A 147 8.37 39.60 -27.01
C ASN A 147 7.86 40.72 -27.93
N LEU A 148 8.72 41.68 -28.27
CA LEU A 148 8.43 42.85 -29.12
C LEU A 148 8.73 42.63 -30.61
N GLY A 149 8.98 41.39 -31.05
CA GLY A 149 9.18 41.04 -32.47
C GLY A 149 10.29 40.02 -32.74
N GLY A 150 11.10 39.68 -31.73
CA GLY A 150 12.18 38.71 -31.82
C GLY A 150 11.70 37.26 -31.96
N THR A 151 12.64 36.33 -31.99
CA THR A 151 12.36 34.89 -32.10
C THR A 151 12.57 34.17 -30.77
N ILE A 152 11.59 33.37 -30.35
CA ILE A 152 11.74 32.34 -29.32
C ILE A 152 11.61 30.98 -30.03
N ARG A 153 12.64 30.12 -29.97
CA ARG A 153 12.66 28.83 -30.67
C ARG A 153 13.16 27.66 -29.83
N ASN A 154 12.56 26.48 -30.02
CA ASN A 154 12.99 25.23 -29.37
C ASN A 154 13.15 25.36 -27.83
N SER A 155 12.29 26.15 -27.20
CA SER A 155 12.38 26.47 -25.76
C SER A 155 11.26 25.77 -24.98
N VAL A 156 11.59 25.36 -23.77
CA VAL A 156 10.84 24.39 -22.97
C VAL A 156 10.71 24.89 -21.53
N VAL A 157 9.49 24.91 -20.97
CA VAL A 157 9.29 25.23 -19.55
C VAL A 157 8.38 24.16 -18.92
N ARG A 158 8.80 23.57 -17.81
CA ARG A 158 8.11 22.41 -17.20
C ARG A 158 8.05 22.50 -15.69
N ILE A 159 6.98 21.94 -15.11
CA ILE A 159 6.83 21.75 -13.65
C ILE A 159 6.80 23.10 -12.89
N GLY A 160 6.66 24.22 -13.61
CA GLY A 160 6.66 25.56 -13.03
C GLY A 160 5.26 26.11 -12.71
N LEU A 161 5.22 27.04 -11.76
CA LEU A 161 4.12 27.98 -11.57
C LEU A 161 4.42 29.28 -12.33
N VAL A 162 3.47 29.74 -13.14
CA VAL A 162 3.44 31.12 -13.65
C VAL A 162 2.16 31.79 -13.21
N TYR A 163 2.26 32.86 -12.42
CA TYR A 163 1.12 33.57 -11.83
C TYR A 163 1.12 35.06 -12.20
N GLY A 164 -0.06 35.61 -12.48
CA GLY A 164 -0.27 37.06 -12.49
C GLY A 164 -1.71 37.48 -12.71
N ARG A 165 -1.91 38.56 -13.47
CA ARG A 165 -3.20 39.20 -13.69
C ARG A 165 -3.60 39.25 -15.17
N TYR A 166 -2.92 40.01 -16.03
CA TYR A 166 -3.22 40.09 -17.47
C TYR A 166 -2.05 39.65 -18.36
N ASP A 167 -2.38 39.06 -19.52
CA ASP A 167 -1.42 38.63 -20.55
C ASP A 167 -0.35 37.66 -19.96
N ILE A 168 -0.79 36.47 -19.54
CA ILE A 168 0.00 35.47 -18.79
C ILE A 168 0.24 34.20 -19.63
N GLY A 169 1.51 33.79 -19.79
CA GLY A 169 1.91 32.63 -20.60
C GLY A 169 2.96 31.73 -19.95
N GLY A 170 2.97 30.43 -20.23
CA GLY A 170 4.04 29.53 -19.73
C GLY A 170 5.38 29.71 -20.44
N ILE A 171 5.40 30.18 -21.71
CA ILE A 171 6.61 30.66 -22.39
C ILE A 171 6.69 32.19 -22.33
N THR A 172 5.67 32.88 -22.83
CA THR A 172 5.69 34.35 -22.96
C THR A 172 4.35 35.01 -22.67
N GLY A 173 4.36 36.10 -21.88
CA GLY A 173 3.13 36.81 -21.50
C GLY A 173 2.41 37.43 -22.71
N ALA A 174 3.15 38.22 -23.49
CA ALA A 174 2.72 38.64 -24.83
C ALA A 174 3.76 38.28 -25.91
N ASN A 175 3.28 38.02 -27.13
CA ASN A 175 4.11 37.71 -28.30
C ASN A 175 3.72 38.57 -29.52
N ASP A 176 4.61 39.49 -29.90
CA ASP A 176 4.52 40.26 -31.15
C ASP A 176 5.44 39.67 -32.26
N GLY A 177 6.23 38.63 -31.96
CA GLY A 177 7.26 38.04 -32.83
C GLY A 177 7.02 36.57 -33.23
N LEU A 178 8.09 35.82 -33.47
CA LEU A 178 8.02 34.40 -33.84
C LEU A 178 8.21 33.50 -32.63
N LEU A 179 7.26 32.58 -32.40
CA LEU A 179 7.36 31.50 -31.43
C LEU A 179 7.27 30.15 -32.16
N ILE A 180 8.33 29.35 -32.12
CA ILE A 180 8.43 28.13 -32.93
C ILE A 180 9.09 26.94 -32.20
N PHE A 181 8.59 25.72 -32.38
CA PHE A 181 9.10 24.50 -31.70
C PHE A 181 9.13 24.58 -30.16
N CYS A 182 8.32 25.43 -29.53
CA CYS A 182 8.34 25.63 -28.08
C CYS A 182 7.27 24.78 -27.37
N ASN A 183 7.52 24.38 -26.12
CA ASN A 183 6.52 23.69 -25.30
C ASN A 183 6.50 24.09 -23.82
N SER A 184 5.30 24.10 -23.24
CA SER A 184 5.07 24.36 -21.82
C SER A 184 4.34 23.20 -21.15
N ALA A 185 4.72 22.88 -19.90
CA ALA A 185 4.07 21.89 -19.04
C ALA A 185 3.85 22.47 -17.63
N ASN A 186 3.31 23.69 -17.56
CA ASN A 186 3.21 24.49 -16.35
C ASN A 186 1.81 24.50 -15.73
N SER A 187 1.71 24.96 -14.49
CA SER A 187 0.48 25.52 -13.93
C SER A 187 0.49 27.04 -14.18
N VAL A 188 -0.41 27.52 -15.04
CA VAL A 188 -0.49 28.95 -15.40
C VAL A 188 -1.79 29.54 -14.86
N ILE A 189 -1.67 30.57 -14.02
CA ILE A 189 -2.78 31.18 -13.28
C ILE A 189 -2.81 32.68 -13.57
N GLY A 190 -3.97 33.21 -13.96
CA GLY A 190 -4.13 34.64 -14.21
C GLY A 190 -5.56 35.12 -14.03
N SER A 191 -5.80 36.43 -14.10
CA SER A 191 -7.17 36.96 -14.14
C SER A 191 -7.76 36.85 -15.55
N SER A 192 -7.06 37.31 -16.58
CA SER A 192 -7.57 37.30 -17.95
C SER A 192 -6.45 37.20 -19.00
N ARG A 193 -6.78 36.61 -20.16
CA ARG A 193 -5.83 36.33 -21.26
C ARG A 193 -4.67 35.45 -20.81
N VAL A 194 -5.05 34.23 -20.41
CA VAL A 194 -4.13 33.24 -19.84
C VAL A 194 -4.00 32.08 -20.83
N GLY A 195 -2.80 31.80 -21.29
CA GLY A 195 -2.51 30.63 -22.11
C GLY A 195 -1.41 29.79 -21.50
N ASN A 196 -1.45 28.46 -21.63
CA ASN A 196 -0.32 27.67 -21.11
C ASN A 196 0.98 27.93 -21.90
N LEU A 197 0.91 28.36 -23.16
CA LEU A 197 2.09 28.79 -23.93
C LEU A 197 2.22 30.32 -23.96
N VAL A 198 1.14 31.02 -24.35
CA VAL A 198 1.14 32.48 -24.58
C VAL A 198 -0.11 33.15 -24.01
N GLY A 199 0.02 34.25 -23.27
CA GLY A 199 -1.14 35.01 -22.80
C GLY A 199 -1.86 35.74 -23.94
N ASN A 200 -1.13 36.60 -24.64
CA ASN A 200 -1.64 37.45 -25.72
C ASN A 200 -0.73 37.38 -26.96
N ASN A 201 -1.22 36.82 -28.07
CA ASN A 201 -0.46 36.62 -29.30
C ASN A 201 -0.91 37.57 -30.44
N GLN A 202 0.01 38.41 -30.92
CA GLN A 202 -0.10 39.15 -32.18
C GLN A 202 0.80 38.58 -33.29
N GLY A 203 1.88 37.88 -32.90
CA GLY A 203 2.86 37.28 -33.81
C GLY A 203 2.48 35.90 -34.35
N ASN A 204 3.48 35.15 -34.83
CA ASN A 204 3.27 33.80 -35.37
C ASN A 204 3.65 32.73 -34.34
N VAL A 205 2.74 31.79 -34.06
CA VAL A 205 2.97 30.62 -33.20
C VAL A 205 2.87 29.36 -34.05
N SER A 206 3.97 28.62 -34.21
CA SER A 206 3.98 27.42 -35.05
C SER A 206 4.77 26.24 -34.50
N TYR A 207 4.33 25.01 -34.77
CA TYR A 207 4.98 23.78 -34.27
C TYR A 207 5.17 23.76 -32.74
N CYS A 208 4.26 24.35 -31.98
CA CYS A 208 4.33 24.46 -30.52
C CYS A 208 3.26 23.62 -29.81
N TYR A 209 3.47 23.25 -28.55
CA TYR A 209 2.43 22.58 -27.77
C TYR A 209 2.41 22.96 -26.29
N ALA A 210 1.31 22.67 -25.61
CA ALA A 210 1.26 22.79 -24.16
C ALA A 210 0.49 21.66 -23.45
N VAL A 211 0.87 21.46 -22.20
CA VAL A 211 0.38 20.47 -21.23
C VAL A 211 0.28 21.15 -19.86
N GLY A 212 -0.34 20.52 -18.86
CA GLY A 212 -0.45 21.07 -17.51
C GLY A 212 -1.80 21.75 -17.29
N LYS A 213 -1.83 22.90 -16.59
CA LYS A 213 -3.06 23.54 -16.10
C LYS A 213 -3.12 25.02 -16.50
N VAL A 214 -4.32 25.50 -16.80
CA VAL A 214 -4.65 26.91 -17.00
C VAL A 214 -5.82 27.27 -16.09
N SER A 215 -5.75 28.39 -15.37
CA SER A 215 -6.84 28.84 -14.52
C SER A 215 -6.99 30.36 -14.50
N GLY A 216 -8.23 30.86 -14.52
CA GLY A 216 -8.51 32.30 -14.49
C GLY A 216 -9.98 32.69 -14.65
N THR A 217 -10.25 33.96 -14.99
CA THR A 217 -11.62 34.50 -15.08
C THR A 217 -12.12 34.65 -16.52
N SER A 218 -11.32 35.17 -17.46
CA SER A 218 -11.73 35.30 -18.87
C SER A 218 -10.60 35.03 -19.87
N ASP A 219 -10.95 34.70 -21.11
CA ASP A 219 -10.02 34.58 -22.25
C ASP A 219 -8.90 33.55 -21.97
N LEU A 220 -9.31 32.32 -21.65
CA LEU A 220 -8.38 31.25 -21.24
C LEU A 220 -8.21 30.22 -22.36
N GLY A 221 -6.98 29.96 -22.78
CA GLY A 221 -6.66 28.95 -23.79
C GLY A 221 -5.70 27.89 -23.26
N GLY A 222 -5.93 26.63 -23.62
CA GLY A 222 -4.97 25.57 -23.28
C GLY A 222 -3.59 25.75 -23.93
N LEU A 223 -3.50 26.55 -25.01
CA LEU A 223 -2.27 27.04 -25.61
C LEU A 223 -2.15 28.58 -25.52
N ILE A 224 -3.16 29.33 -26.01
CA ILE A 224 -3.11 30.79 -26.15
C ILE A 224 -4.36 31.46 -25.54
N GLY A 225 -4.20 32.39 -24.60
CA GLY A 225 -5.33 33.09 -23.99
C GLY A 225 -6.13 33.94 -25.00
N TYR A 226 -5.45 34.89 -25.61
CA TYR A 226 -6.00 35.83 -26.60
C TYR A 226 -5.14 35.84 -27.88
N ASN A 227 -5.76 35.77 -29.04
CA ASN A 227 -5.05 35.65 -30.32
C ASN A 227 -5.53 36.64 -31.40
N PHE A 228 -4.60 37.42 -31.94
CA PHE A 228 -4.70 38.19 -33.18
C PHE A 228 -3.79 37.64 -34.30
N GLY A 229 -2.80 36.82 -33.94
CA GLY A 229 -1.77 36.32 -34.85
C GLY A 229 -2.10 34.98 -35.52
N ALA A 230 -1.12 34.44 -36.25
CA ALA A 230 -1.23 33.13 -36.91
C ALA A 230 -0.90 31.99 -35.93
N VAL A 231 -1.61 30.87 -36.06
CA VAL A 231 -1.40 29.66 -35.24
C VAL A 231 -1.46 28.43 -36.13
N GLU A 232 -0.33 27.73 -36.28
CA GLU A 232 -0.20 26.62 -37.23
C GLU A 232 0.57 25.41 -36.66
N ASN A 233 0.11 24.18 -36.94
CA ASN A 233 0.76 22.94 -36.47
C ASN A 233 0.94 22.89 -34.93
N CYS A 234 -0.03 23.38 -34.15
CA CYS A 234 0.09 23.50 -32.68
C CYS A 234 -0.97 22.70 -31.92
N TYR A 235 -0.66 22.21 -30.71
CA TYR A 235 -1.63 21.43 -29.94
C TYR A 235 -1.65 21.66 -28.43
N SER A 236 -2.78 21.33 -27.80
CA SER A 236 -2.99 21.49 -26.36
C SER A 236 -3.54 20.21 -25.71
N ARG A 237 -2.87 19.78 -24.64
CA ARG A 237 -3.31 18.74 -23.71
C ARG A 237 -3.59 19.34 -22.31
N SER A 238 -3.55 20.66 -22.19
CA SER A 238 -3.70 21.42 -20.94
C SER A 238 -5.14 21.37 -20.42
N ALA A 239 -5.31 21.14 -19.11
CA ALA A 239 -6.60 21.29 -18.44
C ALA A 239 -6.91 22.77 -18.21
N VAL A 240 -8.01 23.28 -18.75
CA VAL A 240 -8.41 24.69 -18.71
C VAL A 240 -9.66 24.86 -17.84
N VAL A 241 -9.58 25.69 -16.80
CA VAL A 241 -10.69 25.94 -15.85
C VAL A 241 -10.91 27.45 -15.71
N GLY A 242 -12.11 27.94 -16.01
CA GLY A 242 -12.35 29.39 -16.04
C GLY A 242 -13.77 29.88 -15.78
N GLY A 243 -13.95 31.19 -15.93
CA GLY A 243 -15.26 31.84 -16.01
C GLY A 243 -15.80 31.87 -17.44
N ASP A 244 -15.12 32.60 -18.32
CA ASP A 244 -15.66 33.03 -19.62
C ASP A 244 -14.62 32.98 -20.75
N TYR A 245 -15.09 32.91 -22.00
CA TYR A 245 -14.25 32.77 -23.20
C TYR A 245 -13.15 31.70 -23.05
N VAL A 246 -13.55 30.48 -22.65
CA VAL A 246 -12.65 29.37 -22.32
C VAL A 246 -12.53 28.42 -23.52
N GLY A 247 -11.30 28.09 -23.94
CA GLY A 247 -11.05 27.23 -25.08
C GLY A 247 -9.92 26.21 -24.86
N GLY A 248 -10.10 24.98 -25.35
CA GLY A 248 -9.08 23.93 -25.18
C GLY A 248 -7.75 24.21 -25.88
N LEU A 249 -7.73 25.03 -26.93
CA LEU A 249 -6.51 25.56 -27.56
C LEU A 249 -6.43 27.09 -27.37
N ILE A 250 -7.47 27.83 -27.75
CA ILE A 250 -7.49 29.31 -27.72
C ILE A 250 -8.74 29.82 -27.00
N GLY A 251 -8.59 30.72 -26.03
CA GLY A 251 -9.73 31.34 -25.34
C GLY A 251 -10.52 32.26 -26.27
N SER A 252 -9.88 33.35 -26.66
CA SER A 252 -10.44 34.39 -27.54
C SER A 252 -9.60 34.56 -28.79
N ASN A 253 -10.21 34.34 -29.96
CA ASN A 253 -9.55 34.53 -31.26
C ASN A 253 -10.19 35.69 -32.05
N TYR A 254 -9.40 36.69 -32.39
CA TYR A 254 -9.75 37.86 -33.20
C TYR A 254 -8.77 38.07 -34.38
N ALA A 255 -8.01 37.04 -34.73
CA ALA A 255 -7.10 37.06 -35.87
C ALA A 255 -7.81 37.29 -37.21
N SER A 256 -7.14 38.00 -38.13
CA SER A 256 -7.55 38.09 -39.54
C SER A 256 -6.93 36.98 -40.41
N VAL A 257 -6.03 36.19 -39.83
CA VAL A 257 -5.30 35.08 -40.45
C VAL A 257 -5.82 33.72 -39.96
N SER A 258 -5.51 32.65 -40.68
CA SER A 258 -6.05 31.32 -40.41
C SER A 258 -5.43 30.64 -39.19
N ILE A 259 -6.23 29.79 -38.54
CA ILE A 259 -5.74 28.75 -37.62
C ILE A 259 -5.79 27.42 -38.37
N SER A 260 -4.65 26.73 -38.49
CA SER A 260 -4.49 25.54 -39.33
C SER A 260 -3.71 24.41 -38.65
N TYR A 261 -4.08 23.16 -38.92
CA TYR A 261 -3.38 21.96 -38.42
C TYR A 261 -3.20 21.91 -36.90
N CYS A 262 -4.20 22.37 -36.13
CA CYS A 262 -4.11 22.45 -34.67
C CYS A 262 -5.08 21.50 -33.95
N TYR A 263 -4.79 21.10 -32.70
CA TYR A 263 -5.76 20.30 -31.93
C TYR A 263 -5.78 20.51 -30.41
N SER A 264 -6.89 20.13 -29.76
CA SER A 264 -7.01 20.10 -28.29
C SER A 264 -7.63 18.81 -27.74
N THR A 265 -7.14 18.36 -26.58
CA THR A 265 -7.59 17.14 -25.86
C THR A 265 -7.66 17.30 -24.35
N GLY A 266 -7.14 18.39 -23.76
CA GLY A 266 -7.25 18.63 -22.33
C GLY A 266 -8.69 18.93 -21.89
N VAL A 267 -9.02 18.63 -20.64
CA VAL A 267 -10.35 18.93 -20.04
C VAL A 267 -10.59 20.43 -20.08
N VAL A 268 -11.76 20.87 -20.56
CA VAL A 268 -12.15 22.28 -20.62
C VAL A 268 -13.39 22.50 -19.75
N SER A 269 -13.32 23.44 -18.82
CA SER A 269 -14.41 23.79 -17.91
C SER A 269 -14.55 25.31 -17.81
N GLY A 270 -15.78 25.81 -17.97
CA GLY A 270 -16.09 27.24 -17.86
C GLY A 270 -17.55 27.50 -17.49
N VAL A 271 -17.83 28.71 -17.03
CA VAL A 271 -19.16 29.12 -16.52
C VAL A 271 -20.09 29.63 -17.63
N ARG A 272 -19.55 30.33 -18.64
CA ARG A 272 -20.37 31.02 -19.66
C ARG A 272 -20.10 30.59 -21.10
N ILE A 273 -19.04 31.08 -21.74
CA ILE A 273 -18.67 30.71 -23.12
C ILE A 273 -17.51 29.72 -23.08
N VAL A 274 -17.75 28.50 -23.59
CA VAL A 274 -16.81 27.37 -23.54
C VAL A 274 -16.76 26.67 -24.89
N GLY A 275 -15.56 26.40 -25.40
CA GLY A 275 -15.35 25.69 -26.66
C GLY A 275 -14.24 24.65 -26.57
N GLY A 276 -14.45 23.50 -27.21
CA GLY A 276 -13.51 22.39 -27.20
C GLY A 276 -12.15 22.74 -27.82
N LEU A 277 -12.14 23.49 -28.93
CA LEU A 277 -10.92 24.06 -29.53
C LEU A 277 -10.79 25.56 -29.20
N ILE A 278 -11.83 26.35 -29.49
CA ILE A 278 -11.81 27.81 -29.39
C ILE A 278 -13.05 28.29 -28.63
N GLY A 279 -12.86 29.12 -27.60
CA GLY A 279 -13.95 29.68 -26.80
C GLY A 279 -14.81 30.68 -27.59
N VAL A 280 -14.20 31.72 -28.16
CA VAL A 280 -14.85 32.66 -29.10
C VAL A 280 -13.97 32.94 -30.31
N ASN A 281 -14.59 33.08 -31.48
CA ASN A 281 -13.92 33.37 -32.75
C ASN A 281 -14.59 34.57 -33.45
N GLY A 282 -13.84 35.66 -33.63
CA GLY A 282 -14.27 36.91 -34.27
C GLY A 282 -14.37 36.86 -35.80
N GLY A 283 -14.22 35.70 -36.42
CA GLY A 283 -14.40 35.48 -37.86
C GLY A 283 -13.19 34.91 -38.61
N ALA A 284 -12.14 34.49 -37.91
CA ALA A 284 -11.00 33.85 -38.55
C ALA A 284 -11.38 32.49 -39.15
N PRO A 285 -10.83 32.12 -40.33
CA PRO A 285 -10.99 30.77 -40.87
C PRO A 285 -10.18 29.76 -40.04
N VAL A 286 -10.85 28.74 -39.53
CA VAL A 286 -10.25 27.64 -38.76
C VAL A 286 -10.37 26.37 -39.60
N SER A 287 -9.24 25.77 -39.98
CA SER A 287 -9.19 24.67 -40.95
C SER A 287 -8.31 23.51 -40.47
N LYS A 288 -8.66 22.28 -40.88
CA LYS A 288 -7.94 21.03 -40.54
C LYS A 288 -7.52 20.94 -39.07
N SER A 289 -8.39 21.41 -38.18
CA SER A 289 -8.11 21.58 -36.75
C SER A 289 -9.25 21.00 -35.92
N TYR A 290 -8.91 20.27 -34.86
CA TYR A 290 -9.80 19.27 -34.26
C TYR A 290 -9.81 19.34 -32.73
N TRP A 291 -10.91 18.97 -32.09
CA TRP A 291 -10.90 18.69 -30.65
C TRP A 291 -11.54 17.36 -30.30
N ASP A 292 -11.04 16.74 -29.24
CA ASP A 292 -11.64 15.56 -28.65
C ASP A 292 -12.84 15.95 -27.76
N LYS A 293 -14.06 15.58 -28.16
CA LYS A 293 -15.30 15.86 -27.43
C LYS A 293 -15.39 15.12 -26.09
N GLU A 294 -14.74 13.96 -25.99
CA GLU A 294 -14.87 13.01 -24.88
C GLU A 294 -13.84 13.34 -23.79
N SER A 295 -12.58 13.56 -24.16
CA SER A 295 -11.53 13.95 -23.21
C SER A 295 -11.64 15.41 -22.76
N SER A 296 -12.06 16.33 -23.64
CA SER A 296 -12.32 17.73 -23.25
C SER A 296 -13.59 17.91 -22.42
N LYS A 297 -14.55 16.98 -22.58
CA LYS A 297 -15.94 17.03 -22.07
C LYS A 297 -16.80 18.14 -22.67
N VAL A 298 -16.39 18.71 -23.82
CA VAL A 298 -17.10 19.82 -24.48
C VAL A 298 -17.51 19.44 -25.91
N PHE A 299 -18.80 19.55 -26.21
CA PHE A 299 -19.40 19.09 -27.48
C PHE A 299 -19.51 20.18 -28.56
N SER A 300 -19.09 21.42 -28.27
CA SER A 300 -19.18 22.60 -29.15
C SER A 300 -17.87 23.40 -29.17
N SER A 301 -17.65 24.23 -30.20
CA SER A 301 -16.49 25.11 -30.32
C SER A 301 -16.81 26.27 -31.26
N ALA A 302 -16.15 27.42 -31.09
CA ALA A 302 -16.25 28.56 -32.02
C ALA A 302 -15.44 28.37 -33.34
N GLY A 303 -14.77 27.22 -33.49
CA GLY A 303 -14.07 26.80 -34.70
C GLY A 303 -13.47 25.40 -34.60
N GLY A 304 -13.08 24.82 -35.73
CA GLY A 304 -12.59 23.45 -35.85
C GLY A 304 -13.69 22.39 -35.90
N GLU A 305 -13.32 21.12 -35.86
CA GLU A 305 -14.22 19.96 -35.90
C GLU A 305 -14.11 19.08 -34.64
N GLY A 306 -15.25 18.73 -34.03
CA GLY A 306 -15.29 17.89 -32.84
C GLY A 306 -15.31 16.40 -33.17
N LYS A 307 -14.31 15.66 -32.70
CA LYS A 307 -14.06 14.22 -32.95
C LYS A 307 -14.10 13.42 -31.63
N THR A 308 -14.26 12.11 -31.69
CA THR A 308 -14.17 11.21 -30.50
C THR A 308 -12.70 10.94 -30.14
N THR A 309 -12.42 10.39 -28.95
CA THR A 309 -11.06 9.96 -28.59
C THR A 309 -10.52 8.89 -29.54
N VAL A 310 -11.39 8.02 -30.08
CA VAL A 310 -11.00 7.02 -31.09
C VAL A 310 -10.65 7.69 -32.41
N GLU A 311 -11.51 8.58 -32.94
CA GLU A 311 -11.22 9.36 -34.16
C GLU A 311 -9.92 10.16 -34.01
N MET A 312 -9.73 10.83 -32.87
CA MET A 312 -8.54 11.66 -32.58
C MET A 312 -7.23 10.84 -32.46
N LYS A 313 -7.31 9.51 -32.31
CA LYS A 313 -6.15 8.61 -32.29
C LYS A 313 -5.93 7.87 -33.61
N ARG A 314 -6.54 8.34 -34.72
CA ARG A 314 -6.33 7.78 -36.05
C ARG A 314 -5.88 8.82 -37.06
N ARG A 315 -4.91 8.45 -37.88
CA ARG A 315 -4.36 9.28 -38.96
C ARG A 315 -5.41 9.69 -40.00
N GLU A 316 -6.43 8.86 -40.23
CA GLU A 316 -7.51 9.13 -41.19
C GLU A 316 -8.32 10.40 -40.88
N THR A 317 -8.40 10.79 -39.60
CA THR A 317 -9.08 12.01 -39.13
C THR A 317 -8.37 13.30 -39.55
N TYR A 318 -7.06 13.23 -39.75
CA TYR A 318 -6.16 14.38 -39.88
C TYR A 318 -5.88 14.70 -41.36
N GLU A 319 -6.93 15.09 -42.08
CA GLU A 319 -6.88 15.36 -43.52
C GLU A 319 -5.81 16.40 -43.90
N ASN A 320 -4.91 16.03 -44.82
CA ASN A 320 -3.78 16.83 -45.32
C ASN A 320 -2.69 17.17 -44.26
N TRP A 321 -2.69 16.53 -43.09
CA TRP A 321 -1.58 16.66 -42.14
C TRP A 321 -0.34 15.92 -42.64
N ASP A 322 0.83 16.56 -42.59
CA ASP A 322 2.08 15.92 -42.97
C ASP A 322 2.58 14.97 -41.87
N PHE A 323 2.26 13.69 -42.01
CA PHE A 323 2.81 12.62 -41.15
C PHE A 323 4.21 12.13 -41.57
N THR A 324 4.84 12.75 -42.58
CA THR A 324 6.18 12.35 -43.06
C THR A 324 7.31 13.13 -42.36
N SER A 325 7.18 14.46 -42.23
CA SER A 325 8.20 15.32 -41.61
C SER A 325 7.71 16.08 -40.36
N THR A 326 6.45 16.49 -40.32
CA THR A 326 5.90 17.32 -39.23
C THR A 326 5.36 16.46 -38.07
N TRP A 327 4.39 15.60 -38.36
CA TRP A 327 3.62 14.87 -37.34
C TRP A 327 3.98 13.38 -37.31
N ALA A 328 3.87 12.78 -36.15
CA ALA A 328 3.83 11.34 -35.95
C ALA A 328 2.58 10.99 -35.14
N ILE A 329 2.09 9.78 -35.28
CA ILE A 329 0.96 9.24 -34.53
C ILE A 329 1.18 7.74 -34.35
N VAL A 330 0.80 7.22 -33.18
CA VAL A 330 0.72 5.77 -32.92
C VAL A 330 -0.76 5.43 -32.86
N GLU A 331 -1.27 4.85 -33.96
CA GLU A 331 -2.72 4.61 -34.18
C GLU A 331 -3.36 3.90 -32.96
N GLU A 332 -4.56 4.32 -32.58
CA GLU A 332 -5.35 3.82 -31.42
C GLU A 332 -4.68 4.02 -30.03
N ILE A 333 -3.41 4.43 -29.95
CA ILE A 333 -2.63 4.59 -28.70
C ILE A 333 -2.53 6.06 -28.30
N GLU A 334 -1.93 6.92 -29.13
CA GLU A 334 -1.71 8.34 -28.83
C GLU A 334 -2.27 9.25 -29.94
N TYR A 335 -2.61 10.49 -29.56
CA TYR A 335 -2.87 11.60 -30.47
C TYR A 335 -1.61 11.96 -31.29
N PRO A 336 -1.73 12.74 -32.38
CA PRO A 336 -0.56 13.23 -33.10
C PRO A 336 0.39 14.04 -32.21
N TYR A 337 1.69 13.85 -32.40
CA TYR A 337 2.75 14.65 -31.78
C TYR A 337 3.73 15.15 -32.84
N LEU A 338 4.44 16.23 -32.52
CA LEU A 338 5.37 16.88 -33.44
C LEU A 338 6.70 16.13 -33.44
N ARG A 339 7.11 15.61 -34.60
CA ARG A 339 8.32 14.78 -34.77
C ARG A 339 9.58 15.46 -34.23
N ALA A 340 9.71 16.77 -34.45
CA ALA A 340 10.84 17.57 -34.00
C ALA A 340 10.98 17.66 -32.46
N LEU A 341 9.93 17.34 -31.70
CA LEU A 341 9.88 17.46 -30.24
C LEU A 341 9.70 16.12 -29.52
N GLY A 342 9.65 15.01 -30.26
CA GLY A 342 9.37 13.67 -29.73
C GLY A 342 7.88 13.46 -29.33
N PRO A 343 7.54 12.28 -28.79
CA PRO A 343 6.24 12.01 -28.17
C PRO A 343 5.91 13.05 -27.09
N THR A 344 4.62 13.27 -26.77
CA THR A 344 4.32 14.22 -25.69
C THR A 344 4.85 13.65 -24.37
N LEU A 345 5.88 14.28 -23.80
CA LEU A 345 6.37 13.94 -22.47
C LEU A 345 5.34 14.38 -21.43
N ILE A 346 4.42 13.46 -21.10
CA ILE A 346 3.68 13.48 -19.85
C ILE A 346 4.75 13.43 -18.74
N PRO A 347 4.78 14.37 -17.79
CA PRO A 347 5.70 14.28 -16.66
C PRO A 347 5.43 12.96 -15.93
N SER A 348 6.49 12.20 -15.65
CA SER A 348 6.37 10.99 -14.83
C SER A 348 5.75 11.38 -13.49
N PRO A 349 4.77 10.63 -12.96
CA PRO A 349 4.27 10.89 -11.63
C PRO A 349 5.42 10.81 -10.61
N PRO A 350 5.40 11.60 -9.53
CA PRO A 350 6.44 11.56 -8.52
C PRO A 350 6.41 10.23 -7.76
N GLU A 351 7.60 9.71 -7.47
CA GLU A 351 7.83 8.57 -6.60
C GLU A 351 8.12 9.09 -5.18
N LYS A 352 7.39 8.60 -4.17
CA LYS A 352 7.42 9.11 -2.80
C LYS A 352 7.36 7.97 -1.78
N ASN A 353 8.18 8.07 -0.74
CA ASN A 353 8.00 7.27 0.46
C ASN A 353 6.91 7.88 1.35
N ILE A 354 6.18 7.02 2.04
CA ILE A 354 5.21 7.35 3.09
C ILE A 354 5.70 6.68 4.37
N SER A 355 5.94 7.46 5.41
CA SER A 355 6.49 7.02 6.69
C SER A 355 5.57 7.31 7.89
N SER A 356 4.50 8.07 7.64
CA SER A 356 3.63 8.66 8.66
C SER A 356 2.18 8.84 8.17
N LEU A 357 1.26 9.01 9.12
CA LEU A 357 -0.15 9.30 8.86
C LEU A 357 -0.37 10.64 8.13
N GLU A 358 0.46 11.65 8.39
CA GLU A 358 0.38 12.97 7.75
C GLU A 358 0.75 12.90 6.25
N GLU A 359 1.76 12.09 5.90
CA GLU A 359 2.13 11.85 4.50
C GLU A 359 1.05 11.04 3.75
N LEU A 360 0.42 10.09 4.44
CA LEU A 360 -0.71 9.32 3.90
C LEU A 360 -1.92 10.22 3.59
N ASP A 361 -2.27 11.18 4.47
CA ASP A 361 -3.38 12.11 4.22
C ASP A 361 -3.08 13.14 3.11
N LYS A 362 -1.81 13.43 2.82
CA LYS A 362 -1.45 14.33 1.70
C LYS A 362 -1.81 13.75 0.32
N ILE A 363 -1.95 12.42 0.19
CA ILE A 363 -2.19 11.76 -1.11
C ILE A 363 -3.51 12.25 -1.76
N GLY A 364 -3.38 12.83 -2.95
CA GLY A 364 -4.47 13.42 -3.72
C GLY A 364 -4.95 14.79 -3.22
N ARG A 365 -4.27 15.39 -2.23
CA ARG A 365 -4.61 16.68 -1.60
C ARG A 365 -3.50 17.71 -1.73
N ASP A 366 -2.26 17.27 -1.55
CA ASP A 366 -1.05 18.08 -1.72
C ASP A 366 -0.58 18.06 -3.19
N ALA A 367 0.19 19.07 -3.60
CA ALA A 367 0.81 19.14 -4.91
C ALA A 367 2.04 18.21 -5.04
N GLU A 368 2.74 17.95 -3.94
CA GLU A 368 3.85 16.98 -3.90
C GLU A 368 3.38 15.52 -3.83
N TYR A 369 2.13 15.29 -3.44
CA TYR A 369 1.52 13.96 -3.29
C TYR A 369 0.29 13.84 -4.20
N PRO A 370 0.45 13.95 -5.54
CA PRO A 370 -0.67 13.92 -6.48
C PRO A 370 -1.33 12.54 -6.58
N TRP A 371 -2.61 12.54 -6.98
CA TRP A 371 -3.48 11.37 -7.11
C TRP A 371 -3.01 10.30 -8.11
N ASN A 372 -1.94 10.55 -8.89
CA ASN A 372 -1.33 9.60 -9.82
C ASN A 372 0.12 9.21 -9.47
N GLY A 373 0.66 9.66 -8.34
CA GLY A 373 2.03 9.33 -7.89
C GLY A 373 2.24 7.83 -7.60
N THR A 374 3.50 7.44 -7.50
CA THR A 374 3.92 6.12 -7.03
C THR A 374 4.36 6.23 -5.57
N TYR A 375 3.80 5.40 -4.70
CA TYR A 375 3.95 5.51 -3.26
C TYR A 375 4.44 4.20 -2.63
N HIS A 376 5.33 4.32 -1.64
CA HIS A 376 5.87 3.18 -0.90
C HIS A 376 5.72 3.41 0.60
N LEU A 377 5.02 2.51 1.31
CA LEU A 377 5.07 2.50 2.77
C LEU A 377 6.49 2.12 3.23
N THR A 378 6.97 2.78 4.28
CA THR A 378 8.32 2.57 4.83
C THR A 378 8.36 2.26 6.32
N ASN A 379 7.22 2.37 7.00
CA ASN A 379 6.96 1.95 8.37
C ASN A 379 5.50 1.48 8.47
N ASP A 380 5.14 0.76 9.53
CA ASP A 380 3.75 0.64 9.96
C ASP A 380 3.19 2.03 10.34
N ILE A 381 1.95 2.31 9.94
CA ILE A 381 1.26 3.57 10.21
C ILE A 381 0.16 3.32 11.25
N ASP A 382 0.26 3.97 12.40
CA ASP A 382 -0.87 4.10 13.31
C ASP A 382 -1.80 5.22 12.80
N ALA A 383 -3.04 4.87 12.50
CA ALA A 383 -4.10 5.76 12.05
C ALA A 383 -5.20 5.94 13.12
N SER A 384 -5.00 5.49 14.35
CA SER A 384 -6.00 5.59 15.44
C SER A 384 -6.41 7.03 15.76
N GLU A 385 -5.50 8.00 15.63
CA GLU A 385 -5.80 9.44 15.78
C GLU A 385 -6.90 9.93 14.83
N THR A 386 -7.11 9.25 13.70
CA THR A 386 -8.15 9.64 12.73
C THR A 386 -9.55 9.65 13.34
N LEU A 387 -9.80 8.89 14.42
CA LEU A 387 -11.03 8.92 15.22
C LEU A 387 -11.47 10.34 15.61
N HIS A 388 -10.53 11.26 15.80
CA HIS A 388 -10.80 12.65 16.23
C HIS A 388 -10.83 13.67 15.06
N TRP A 389 -10.58 13.24 13.83
CA TRP A 389 -10.51 14.10 12.65
C TRP A 389 -11.91 14.46 12.10
N ASP A 390 -12.00 15.59 11.38
CA ASP A 390 -13.24 16.14 10.77
C ASP A 390 -14.45 16.14 11.73
N GLY A 391 -14.21 16.52 12.99
CA GLY A 391 -15.24 16.58 14.03
C GLY A 391 -15.76 15.21 14.49
N GLY A 392 -14.94 14.16 14.39
CA GLY A 392 -15.33 12.78 14.71
C GLY A 392 -15.87 11.98 13.52
N LYS A 393 -15.77 12.50 12.29
CA LYS A 393 -16.13 11.77 11.06
C LYS A 393 -15.01 10.86 10.54
N GLY A 394 -13.83 10.90 11.16
CA GLY A 394 -12.71 10.07 10.72
C GLY A 394 -11.92 10.64 9.55
N PHE A 395 -10.96 9.84 9.09
CA PHE A 395 -10.18 10.09 7.89
C PHE A 395 -11.11 10.43 6.70
N GLN A 396 -10.71 11.40 5.88
CA GLN A 396 -11.41 11.67 4.63
C GLN A 396 -10.90 10.64 3.60
N PRO A 397 -11.75 9.90 2.87
CA PRO A 397 -11.27 9.00 1.81
C PRO A 397 -10.43 9.74 0.74
N ILE A 398 -9.37 9.10 0.24
CA ILE A 398 -8.58 9.58 -0.90
C ILE A 398 -9.48 9.52 -2.13
N LYS A 399 -9.94 10.70 -2.60
CA LYS A 399 -11.21 10.80 -3.33
C LYS A 399 -11.21 10.18 -4.72
N ASN A 400 -10.09 10.27 -5.44
CA ASN A 400 -9.82 9.52 -6.66
C ASN A 400 -8.32 9.22 -6.70
N PHE A 401 -7.93 8.02 -7.11
CA PHE A 401 -6.53 7.60 -7.26
C PHE A 401 -6.31 6.92 -8.62
N PHE A 402 -5.17 7.19 -9.25
CA PHE A 402 -4.75 6.74 -10.59
C PHE A 402 -3.24 6.43 -10.62
N GLY A 403 -2.66 6.12 -9.46
CA GLY A 403 -1.23 5.90 -9.26
C GLY A 403 -0.94 4.49 -8.77
N GLU A 404 0.18 4.35 -8.06
CA GLU A 404 0.63 3.07 -7.49
C GLU A 404 0.86 3.23 -5.98
N LEU A 405 0.48 2.23 -5.17
CA LEU A 405 0.84 2.18 -3.75
C LEU A 405 1.27 0.76 -3.37
N TYR A 406 2.49 0.66 -2.84
CA TYR A 406 3.10 -0.58 -2.36
C TYR A 406 3.22 -0.51 -0.84
N GLY A 407 2.62 -1.48 -0.14
CA GLY A 407 2.74 -1.60 1.32
C GLY A 407 4.06 -2.25 1.77
N HIS A 408 4.72 -3.03 0.91
CA HIS A 408 5.98 -3.76 1.20
C HIS A 408 5.92 -4.65 2.46
N GLY A 409 4.72 -5.03 2.92
CA GLY A 409 4.49 -5.78 4.16
C GLY A 409 4.28 -4.92 5.41
N TYR A 410 4.39 -3.59 5.32
CA TYR A 410 3.93 -2.66 6.35
C TYR A 410 2.42 -2.49 6.32
N VAL A 411 1.82 -2.14 7.46
CA VAL A 411 0.36 -2.05 7.62
C VAL A 411 -0.11 -0.67 8.10
N ILE A 412 -1.38 -0.36 7.84
CA ILE A 412 -2.07 0.81 8.39
C ILE A 412 -3.07 0.31 9.44
N ARG A 413 -2.83 0.65 10.72
CA ARG A 413 -3.63 0.18 11.87
C ARG A 413 -4.64 1.22 12.34
N GLY A 414 -5.83 0.79 12.76
CA GLY A 414 -6.78 1.65 13.49
C GLY A 414 -7.49 2.72 12.66
N LEU A 415 -7.51 2.59 11.33
CA LEU A 415 -8.12 3.58 10.43
C LEU A 415 -9.63 3.72 10.71
N TYR A 416 -10.05 4.91 11.15
CA TYR A 416 -11.43 5.25 11.46
C TYR A 416 -12.05 6.15 10.39
N ILE A 417 -13.22 5.77 9.87
CA ILE A 417 -14.04 6.58 8.94
C ILE A 417 -15.50 6.42 9.33
N ASN A 418 -16.17 7.49 9.73
CA ASN A 418 -17.60 7.49 10.07
C ASN A 418 -18.35 8.54 9.26
N ARG A 419 -18.77 8.13 8.06
CA ARG A 419 -19.39 8.97 7.04
C ARG A 419 -20.66 8.30 6.50
N SER A 420 -21.53 7.89 7.42
CA SER A 420 -22.75 7.08 7.16
C SER A 420 -23.75 7.61 6.12
N ASN A 421 -23.62 8.89 5.71
CA ASN A 421 -24.44 9.53 4.66
C ASN A 421 -23.64 9.85 3.38
N GLU A 422 -22.35 9.51 3.32
CA GLU A 422 -21.47 9.73 2.17
C GLU A 422 -21.24 8.43 1.38
N ASN A 423 -20.99 8.56 0.08
CA ASN A 423 -20.72 7.44 -0.83
C ASN A 423 -19.23 7.35 -1.14
N ARG A 424 -18.76 6.19 -1.62
CA ARG A 424 -17.36 5.93 -2.02
C ARG A 424 -16.41 6.04 -0.83
N ILE A 425 -16.55 5.10 0.10
CA ILE A 425 -15.90 5.12 1.41
C ILE A 425 -14.92 3.95 1.56
N GLY A 426 -13.76 4.22 2.17
CA GLY A 426 -12.59 3.36 2.33
C GLY A 426 -11.34 4.23 2.43
N LEU A 427 -10.14 3.63 2.54
CA LEU A 427 -8.89 4.41 2.43
C LEU A 427 -8.85 5.20 1.11
N PHE A 428 -9.11 4.50 0.00
CA PHE A 428 -9.43 5.10 -1.29
C PHE A 428 -10.94 5.16 -1.47
N GLY A 429 -11.49 6.36 -1.67
CA GLY A 429 -12.89 6.50 -2.03
C GLY A 429 -13.16 5.92 -3.42
N SER A 430 -12.27 6.22 -4.38
CA SER A 430 -12.36 5.62 -5.71
C SER A 430 -10.99 5.46 -6.38
N VAL A 431 -10.82 4.39 -7.17
CA VAL A 431 -9.65 4.16 -8.03
C VAL A 431 -10.06 4.16 -9.50
N GLY A 432 -9.23 4.77 -10.35
CA GLY A 432 -9.48 4.94 -11.77
C GLY A 432 -8.94 3.80 -12.63
N ALA A 433 -9.17 3.91 -13.94
CA ALA A 433 -8.89 2.90 -14.97
C ALA A 433 -7.42 2.44 -15.15
N SER A 434 -6.48 2.95 -14.35
CA SER A 434 -5.08 2.51 -14.27
C SER A 434 -4.58 2.74 -12.84
N VAL A 435 -4.44 1.68 -12.05
CA VAL A 435 -3.97 1.68 -10.66
C VAL A 435 -3.32 0.34 -10.32
N LEU A 436 -2.24 0.36 -9.55
CA LEU A 436 -1.67 -0.81 -8.88
C LEU A 436 -1.69 -0.59 -7.36
N LEU A 437 -2.45 -1.39 -6.62
CA LEU A 437 -2.34 -1.48 -5.16
C LEU A 437 -1.73 -2.84 -4.81
N LYS A 438 -0.63 -2.85 -4.05
CA LYS A 438 0.10 -4.09 -3.77
C LYS A 438 0.62 -4.17 -2.34
N ASP A 439 0.53 -5.36 -1.73
CA ASP A 439 1.08 -5.69 -0.41
C ASP A 439 0.56 -4.79 0.74
N ILE A 440 -0.67 -4.26 0.62
CA ILE A 440 -1.28 -3.32 1.58
C ILE A 440 -2.09 -4.07 2.63
N GLY A 441 -1.67 -4.01 3.90
CA GLY A 441 -2.46 -4.46 5.04
C GLY A 441 -3.20 -3.33 5.74
N LEU A 442 -4.51 -3.48 5.95
CA LEU A 442 -5.31 -2.62 6.82
C LEU A 442 -5.77 -3.41 8.05
N GLU A 443 -5.35 -3.01 9.24
CA GLU A 443 -5.64 -3.75 10.49
C GLU A 443 -6.55 -2.94 11.43
N ASN A 444 -7.51 -3.61 12.06
CA ASN A 444 -8.43 -3.01 13.04
C ASN A 444 -9.13 -1.72 12.53
N VAL A 445 -9.63 -1.75 11.29
CA VAL A 445 -10.36 -0.61 10.71
C VAL A 445 -11.77 -0.50 11.31
N SER A 446 -12.32 0.72 11.31
CA SER A 446 -13.73 0.97 11.61
C SER A 446 -14.29 1.93 10.58
N ILE A 447 -14.97 1.39 9.57
CA ILE A 447 -15.36 2.12 8.36
C ILE A 447 -16.88 2.04 8.18
N ILE A 448 -17.54 3.21 8.19
CA ILE A 448 -18.99 3.37 8.08
C ILE A 448 -19.30 4.35 6.94
N GLY A 449 -20.11 3.92 5.97
CA GLY A 449 -20.52 4.72 4.80
C GLY A 449 -21.97 4.48 4.38
N ALA A 450 -22.39 5.07 3.26
CA ALA A 450 -23.71 4.84 2.66
C ALA A 450 -23.65 3.84 1.49
N TYR A 451 -23.19 4.28 0.31
CA TYR A 451 -23.10 3.45 -0.90
C TYR A 451 -21.65 3.28 -1.36
N LYS A 452 -21.27 2.07 -1.77
CA LYS A 452 -19.92 1.71 -2.25
C LYS A 452 -18.88 1.92 -1.15
N VAL A 453 -18.87 0.98 -0.21
CA VAL A 453 -18.08 1.00 1.03
C VAL A 453 -17.16 -0.22 1.07
N GLY A 454 -15.85 0.00 1.18
CA GLY A 454 -14.87 -1.06 1.36
C GLY A 454 -13.78 -0.64 2.36
N GLY A 455 -13.03 -1.60 2.91
CA GLY A 455 -11.88 -1.27 3.75
C GLY A 455 -10.82 -0.46 3.00
N LEU A 456 -10.39 -0.98 1.84
CA LEU A 456 -9.35 -0.36 1.00
C LEU A 456 -9.93 0.53 -0.10
N ILE A 457 -10.98 0.09 -0.81
CA ILE A 457 -11.57 0.83 -1.93
C ILE A 457 -13.11 0.91 -1.82
N GLY A 458 -13.66 2.12 -1.93
CA GLY A 458 -15.09 2.33 -2.15
C GLY A 458 -15.55 1.90 -3.56
N GLU A 459 -15.02 2.53 -4.62
CA GLU A 459 -15.40 2.27 -6.02
C GLU A 459 -14.21 2.18 -6.99
N MET A 460 -14.05 1.04 -7.68
CA MET A 460 -13.19 0.91 -8.88
C MET A 460 -13.95 1.41 -10.12
N ILE A 461 -13.29 2.17 -11.00
CA ILE A 461 -13.88 2.73 -12.23
C ILE A 461 -13.06 2.33 -13.46
N GLY A 462 -13.34 1.14 -13.99
CA GLY A 462 -12.72 0.62 -15.21
C GLY A 462 -13.69 0.39 -16.40
N GLY A 463 -13.10 -0.19 -17.46
CA GLY A 463 -13.70 -0.61 -18.72
C GLY A 463 -12.74 -1.53 -19.50
N ASP A 464 -13.09 -1.96 -20.71
CA ASP A 464 -12.41 -3.07 -21.44
C ASP A 464 -10.90 -2.91 -21.73
N ARG A 465 -10.31 -1.73 -21.49
CA ARG A 465 -8.86 -1.45 -21.65
C ARG A 465 -8.16 -1.02 -20.35
N SER A 466 -8.80 -1.21 -19.19
CA SER A 466 -8.29 -0.79 -17.89
C SER A 466 -7.17 -1.68 -17.35
N LYS A 467 -6.32 -1.09 -16.51
CA LYS A 467 -5.25 -1.76 -15.77
C LYS A 467 -5.39 -1.48 -14.27
N ILE A 468 -6.43 -2.05 -13.66
CA ILE A 468 -6.62 -1.97 -12.21
C ILE A 468 -6.22 -3.34 -11.65
N ASP A 469 -5.14 -3.40 -10.90
CA ASP A 469 -4.64 -4.63 -10.28
C ASP A 469 -4.45 -4.42 -8.77
N ILE A 470 -5.06 -5.31 -7.98
CA ILE A 470 -5.07 -5.29 -6.53
C ILE A 470 -4.46 -6.62 -6.07
N ASP A 471 -3.21 -6.63 -5.62
CA ASP A 471 -2.45 -7.85 -5.34
C ASP A 471 -1.99 -7.92 -3.88
N ASN A 472 -2.22 -9.06 -3.21
CA ASN A 472 -1.80 -9.31 -1.82
C ASN A 472 -2.25 -8.20 -0.84
N CYS A 473 -3.49 -7.70 -0.98
CA CYS A 473 -4.05 -6.65 -0.13
C CYS A 473 -5.08 -7.23 0.84
N TYR A 474 -5.17 -6.68 2.06
CA TYR A 474 -6.11 -7.19 3.06
C TYR A 474 -6.69 -6.15 4.03
N SER A 475 -7.71 -6.59 4.75
CA SER A 475 -8.47 -5.79 5.73
C SER A 475 -8.92 -6.63 6.93
N THR A 476 -8.84 -6.07 8.14
CA THR A 476 -9.40 -6.64 9.38
C THR A 476 -10.13 -5.55 10.17
N GLY A 477 -11.19 -5.90 10.92
CA GLY A 477 -12.00 -4.93 11.68
C GLY A 477 -13.47 -4.92 11.25
N PHE A 478 -14.05 -3.73 11.10
CA PHE A 478 -15.48 -3.53 10.83
C PHE A 478 -15.71 -2.67 9.60
N VAL A 479 -16.56 -3.14 8.67
CA VAL A 479 -16.99 -2.39 7.48
C VAL A 479 -18.52 -2.42 7.36
N THR A 480 -19.15 -1.26 7.52
CA THR A 480 -20.61 -1.09 7.55
C THR A 480 -21.07 -0.11 6.49
N GLY A 481 -22.11 -0.47 5.73
CA GLY A 481 -22.75 0.45 4.80
C GLY A 481 -24.21 0.11 4.55
N LEU A 482 -24.85 0.82 3.61
CA LEU A 482 -26.19 0.48 3.15
C LEU A 482 -26.12 -0.47 1.94
N ASN A 483 -25.35 -0.10 0.91
CA ASN A 483 -25.39 -0.77 -0.38
C ASN A 483 -24.00 -0.88 -1.03
N PHE A 484 -23.68 -2.03 -1.63
CA PHE A 484 -22.35 -2.32 -2.21
C PHE A 484 -21.25 -2.25 -1.14
N VAL A 485 -21.28 -3.20 -0.21
CA VAL A 485 -20.41 -3.23 0.98
C VAL A 485 -19.49 -4.45 0.89
N GLY A 486 -18.18 -4.24 0.91
CA GLY A 486 -17.19 -5.31 0.90
C GLY A 486 -16.20 -5.16 2.07
N GLY A 487 -15.65 -6.25 2.61
CA GLY A 487 -14.59 -6.15 3.62
C GLY A 487 -13.37 -5.38 3.08
N LEU A 488 -12.99 -5.63 1.82
CA LEU A 488 -11.89 -4.94 1.15
C LEU A 488 -12.38 -3.91 0.11
N ILE A 489 -13.38 -4.23 -0.72
CA ILE A 489 -13.80 -3.41 -1.87
C ILE A 489 -15.33 -3.31 -1.98
N GLY A 490 -15.88 -2.10 -1.96
CA GLY A 490 -17.34 -1.91 -2.02
C GLY A 490 -17.96 -2.26 -3.38
N TYR A 491 -17.44 -1.66 -4.45
CA TYR A 491 -17.87 -1.89 -5.83
C TYR A 491 -16.67 -2.00 -6.76
N GLU A 492 -16.47 -3.20 -7.31
CA GLU A 492 -15.54 -3.50 -8.38
C GLU A 492 -16.21 -3.23 -9.74
N LYS A 493 -15.43 -2.72 -10.69
CA LYS A 493 -15.81 -2.65 -12.10
C LYS A 493 -14.58 -2.62 -13.00
N TYR A 494 -14.38 -3.72 -13.74
CA TYR A 494 -13.17 -4.05 -14.52
C TYR A 494 -11.84 -3.85 -13.76
N GLY A 495 -11.37 -4.90 -13.10
CA GLY A 495 -10.01 -5.05 -12.59
C GLY A 495 -9.66 -6.50 -12.24
N THR A 496 -8.42 -6.71 -11.84
CA THR A 496 -7.94 -7.96 -11.23
C THR A 496 -7.76 -7.78 -9.72
N ILE A 497 -8.22 -8.76 -8.96
CA ILE A 497 -8.04 -8.86 -7.51
C ILE A 497 -7.39 -10.23 -7.24
N ASN A 498 -6.13 -10.19 -6.82
CA ASN A 498 -5.25 -11.35 -6.69
C ASN A 498 -4.74 -11.49 -5.25
N ASN A 499 -4.61 -12.72 -4.75
CA ASN A 499 -3.95 -13.04 -3.46
C ASN A 499 -4.49 -12.26 -2.24
N SER A 500 -5.69 -11.68 -2.35
CA SER A 500 -6.23 -10.66 -1.44
C SER A 500 -7.34 -11.22 -0.57
N TYR A 501 -7.52 -10.65 0.63
CA TYR A 501 -8.38 -11.24 1.65
C TYR A 501 -9.03 -10.26 2.62
N SER A 502 -9.97 -10.75 3.41
CA SER A 502 -10.53 -9.98 4.53
C SER A 502 -10.90 -10.87 5.71
N TYR A 503 -10.64 -10.34 6.90
CA TYR A 503 -11.11 -10.82 8.20
C TYR A 503 -12.09 -9.82 8.84
N CYS A 504 -12.75 -8.98 8.03
CA CYS A 504 -13.71 -8.00 8.52
C CYS A 504 -15.04 -8.65 8.93
N SER A 505 -15.68 -8.06 9.95
CA SER A 505 -17.14 -8.10 10.11
C SER A 505 -17.75 -7.10 9.12
N VAL A 506 -18.54 -7.59 8.16
CA VAL A 506 -19.10 -6.81 7.07
C VAL A 506 -20.63 -6.77 7.18
N SER A 507 -21.24 -5.58 7.15
CA SER A 507 -22.68 -5.42 7.36
C SER A 507 -23.32 -4.39 6.43
N GLY A 508 -24.52 -4.68 5.93
CA GLY A 508 -25.34 -3.69 5.24
C GLY A 508 -26.73 -4.16 4.83
N GLU A 509 -27.38 -3.45 3.90
CA GLU A 509 -28.71 -3.82 3.38
C GLU A 509 -28.62 -4.70 2.14
N ASN A 510 -27.87 -4.26 1.13
CA ASN A 510 -27.80 -4.95 -0.17
C ASN A 510 -26.38 -5.05 -0.74
N TYR A 511 -26.13 -6.14 -1.48
CA TYR A 511 -24.86 -6.38 -2.17
C TYR A 511 -23.69 -6.37 -1.17
N VAL A 512 -23.80 -7.23 -0.15
CA VAL A 512 -22.83 -7.35 0.95
C VAL A 512 -21.93 -8.57 0.67
N GLY A 513 -20.62 -8.35 0.63
CA GLY A 513 -19.63 -9.41 0.39
C GLY A 513 -18.53 -9.40 1.43
N GLY A 514 -18.06 -10.56 1.88
CA GLY A 514 -16.93 -10.62 2.82
C GLY A 514 -15.66 -9.98 2.25
N LEU A 515 -15.41 -10.12 0.94
CA LEU A 515 -14.31 -9.44 0.25
C LEU A 515 -14.78 -8.25 -0.60
N VAL A 516 -15.76 -8.49 -1.49
CA VAL A 516 -16.23 -7.52 -2.50
C VAL A 516 -17.76 -7.44 -2.53
N GLY A 517 -18.34 -6.24 -2.36
CA GLY A 517 -19.80 -6.09 -2.33
C GLY A 517 -20.47 -6.42 -3.68
N TYR A 518 -19.90 -5.92 -4.78
CA TYR A 518 -20.39 -6.12 -6.15
C TYR A 518 -19.24 -6.15 -7.15
N VAL A 519 -19.32 -7.02 -8.15
CA VAL A 519 -18.32 -7.19 -9.24
C VAL A 519 -19.00 -6.97 -10.59
N ASP A 520 -18.51 -6.02 -11.40
CA ASP A 520 -18.93 -5.75 -12.79
C ASP A 520 -17.77 -6.08 -13.74
N ARG A 521 -17.77 -7.31 -14.26
CA ARG A 521 -16.77 -7.85 -15.21
C ARG A 521 -15.32 -7.96 -14.70
N GLY A 522 -15.09 -7.79 -13.39
CA GLY A 522 -13.80 -8.08 -12.77
C GLY A 522 -13.40 -9.55 -12.72
N MET A 523 -12.15 -9.78 -12.35
CA MET A 523 -11.55 -11.10 -12.15
C MET A 523 -10.99 -11.20 -10.72
N LEU A 524 -11.52 -12.14 -9.93
CA LEU A 524 -11.03 -12.49 -8.61
C LEU A 524 -10.31 -13.83 -8.69
N ASN A 525 -9.05 -13.91 -8.28
CA ASN A 525 -8.25 -15.14 -8.31
C ASN A 525 -7.38 -15.30 -7.05
N LYS A 526 -7.26 -16.52 -6.50
CA LYS A 526 -6.46 -16.80 -5.29
C LYS A 526 -6.85 -15.94 -4.08
N ASN A 527 -8.13 -15.65 -3.87
CA ASN A 527 -8.61 -14.80 -2.77
C ASN A 527 -9.28 -15.63 -1.67
N TYR A 528 -9.45 -15.06 -0.48
CA TYR A 528 -10.22 -15.72 0.59
C TYR A 528 -10.89 -14.76 1.58
N PHE A 529 -11.82 -15.31 2.37
CA PHE A 529 -12.49 -14.60 3.46
C PHE A 529 -12.60 -15.49 4.69
N ASN A 530 -12.43 -14.89 5.88
CA ASN A 530 -12.65 -15.55 7.16
C ASN A 530 -13.14 -14.53 8.19
N GLY A 531 -14.46 -14.36 8.30
CA GLY A 531 -15.09 -13.34 9.15
C GLY A 531 -16.60 -13.52 9.20
N SER A 532 -17.34 -12.43 9.42
CA SER A 532 -18.81 -12.45 9.39
C SER A 532 -19.38 -11.49 8.33
N VAL A 533 -20.46 -11.90 7.68
CA VAL A 533 -21.17 -11.12 6.66
C VAL A 533 -22.66 -11.09 7.01
N PHE A 534 -23.28 -9.90 6.99
CA PHE A 534 -24.72 -9.75 7.21
C PHE A 534 -25.39 -8.80 6.22
N SER A 535 -26.43 -9.26 5.51
CA SER A 535 -27.32 -8.39 4.73
C SER A 535 -28.76 -8.34 5.28
N SER A 536 -29.24 -7.15 5.61
CA SER A 536 -30.60 -6.95 6.14
C SER A 536 -31.70 -7.05 5.09
N ALA A 537 -31.35 -7.12 3.79
CA ALA A 537 -32.30 -7.29 2.69
C ALA A 537 -31.83 -8.32 1.64
N TRP A 538 -30.97 -7.96 0.69
CA TRP A 538 -30.68 -8.80 -0.49
C TRP A 538 -29.19 -8.98 -0.78
N TYR A 539 -28.79 -10.21 -1.13
CA TYR A 539 -27.45 -10.58 -1.60
C TYR A 539 -26.38 -10.47 -0.49
N SER A 540 -26.06 -11.63 0.11
CA SER A 540 -24.94 -11.80 1.05
C SER A 540 -24.03 -12.93 0.55
N GLY A 541 -22.73 -12.70 0.48
CA GLY A 541 -21.77 -13.69 0.00
C GLY A 541 -20.43 -13.66 0.74
N GLY A 542 -19.82 -14.81 0.99
CA GLY A 542 -18.53 -14.87 1.68
C GLY A 542 -17.41 -14.14 0.94
N ILE A 543 -17.44 -14.13 -0.39
CA ILE A 543 -16.48 -13.37 -1.21
C ILE A 543 -17.18 -12.25 -1.94
N VAL A 544 -18.24 -12.57 -2.72
CA VAL A 544 -18.93 -11.60 -3.57
C VAL A 544 -20.41 -11.52 -3.21
N GLY A 545 -20.90 -10.33 -2.87
CA GLY A 545 -22.34 -10.13 -2.66
C GLY A 545 -23.12 -10.39 -3.95
N TYR A 546 -22.73 -9.73 -5.04
CA TYR A 546 -23.30 -9.94 -6.38
C TYR A 546 -22.23 -9.93 -7.48
N LEU A 547 -22.17 -11.00 -8.27
CA LEU A 547 -21.27 -11.19 -9.40
C LEU A 547 -22.00 -10.94 -10.73
N TYR A 548 -21.63 -9.90 -11.47
CA TYR A 548 -22.24 -9.51 -12.75
C TYR A 548 -21.21 -9.62 -13.89
N TYR A 549 -21.31 -10.68 -14.70
CA TYR A 549 -20.38 -11.02 -15.79
C TYR A 549 -18.88 -11.12 -15.39
N GLY A 550 -18.53 -11.10 -14.11
CA GLY A 550 -17.17 -11.29 -13.62
C GLY A 550 -16.78 -12.76 -13.47
N ASN A 551 -15.51 -13.02 -13.12
CA ASN A 551 -14.98 -14.35 -12.85
C ASN A 551 -14.44 -14.46 -11.41
N VAL A 552 -14.65 -15.60 -10.76
CA VAL A 552 -14.16 -15.92 -9.41
C VAL A 552 -13.49 -17.30 -9.45
N GLU A 553 -12.16 -17.33 -9.29
CA GLU A 553 -11.35 -18.54 -9.40
C GLU A 553 -10.48 -18.77 -8.15
N ASN A 554 -10.16 -20.04 -7.88
CA ASN A 554 -9.17 -20.44 -6.87
C ASN A 554 -9.40 -19.80 -5.48
N THR A 555 -10.65 -19.75 -5.02
CA THR A 555 -11.06 -18.82 -3.95
C THR A 555 -11.90 -19.54 -2.90
N PHE A 556 -11.77 -19.18 -1.61
CA PHE A 556 -12.50 -19.87 -0.53
C PHE A 556 -13.03 -18.97 0.60
N ALA A 557 -14.13 -19.39 1.23
CA ALA A 557 -14.77 -18.65 2.32
C ALA A 557 -14.99 -19.50 3.58
N ILE A 558 -14.75 -18.88 4.74
CA ILE A 558 -14.90 -19.41 6.10
C ILE A 558 -15.68 -18.37 6.94
N GLY A 559 -16.36 -18.83 8.00
CA GLY A 559 -17.00 -17.97 9.00
C GLY A 559 -18.53 -17.94 8.86
N ASP A 560 -19.15 -16.83 9.27
CA ASP A 560 -20.62 -16.72 9.44
C ASP A 560 -21.23 -15.82 8.37
N ILE A 561 -22.00 -16.40 7.44
CA ILE A 561 -22.60 -15.68 6.31
C ILE A 561 -24.13 -15.66 6.49
N GLY A 562 -24.62 -14.55 7.01
CA GLY A 562 -26.04 -14.27 7.21
C GLY A 562 -26.63 -13.32 6.16
N GLY A 563 -27.93 -13.45 5.91
CA GLY A 563 -28.72 -12.44 5.22
C GLY A 563 -30.20 -12.80 5.15
N VAL A 564 -31.04 -11.92 4.61
CA VAL A 564 -32.48 -12.24 4.46
C VAL A 564 -32.74 -13.05 3.17
N GLU A 565 -32.36 -12.53 2.01
CA GLU A 565 -32.54 -13.17 0.71
C GLU A 565 -31.24 -13.32 -0.10
N LYS A 566 -31.06 -14.47 -0.75
CA LYS A 566 -29.97 -14.79 -1.70
C LYS A 566 -28.61 -14.75 -1.02
N VAL A 567 -28.42 -15.73 -0.13
CA VAL A 567 -27.25 -15.86 0.75
C VAL A 567 -26.43 -17.05 0.26
N GLY A 568 -25.13 -16.85 0.00
CA GLY A 568 -24.26 -17.88 -0.58
C GLY A 568 -22.89 -17.98 0.07
N GLY A 569 -22.40 -19.19 0.31
CA GLY A 569 -21.09 -19.42 0.93
C GLY A 569 -19.92 -18.68 0.28
N VAL A 570 -19.89 -18.56 -1.05
CA VAL A 570 -18.92 -17.75 -1.80
C VAL A 570 -19.59 -16.57 -2.50
N VAL A 571 -20.74 -16.77 -3.15
CA VAL A 571 -21.43 -15.72 -3.93
C VAL A 571 -22.92 -15.64 -3.60
N GLY A 572 -23.41 -14.46 -3.19
CA GLY A 572 -24.84 -14.26 -2.87
C GLY A 572 -25.74 -14.41 -4.09
N LYS A 573 -25.46 -13.66 -5.17
CA LYS A 573 -26.02 -13.88 -6.51
C LYS A 573 -24.96 -13.86 -7.60
N ASN A 574 -25.01 -14.84 -8.51
CA ASN A 574 -24.32 -14.82 -9.79
C ASN A 574 -25.29 -14.42 -10.92
N TYR A 575 -24.84 -13.58 -11.85
CA TYR A 575 -25.55 -13.18 -13.06
C TYR A 575 -24.60 -13.20 -14.27
N ASN A 576 -24.71 -14.24 -15.12
CA ASN A 576 -23.83 -14.52 -16.25
C ASN A 576 -22.32 -14.52 -15.93
N GLY A 577 -21.95 -14.59 -14.64
CA GLY A 577 -20.56 -14.68 -14.19
C GLY A 577 -20.06 -16.11 -14.08
N GLN A 578 -18.76 -16.24 -13.90
CA GLN A 578 -18.03 -17.51 -13.90
C GLN A 578 -17.46 -17.78 -12.51
N ILE A 579 -17.60 -19.02 -12.03
CA ILE A 579 -17.12 -19.43 -10.69
C ILE A 579 -16.45 -20.80 -10.80
N TYR A 580 -15.14 -20.85 -10.65
CA TYR A 580 -14.34 -22.07 -10.83
C TYR A 580 -13.36 -22.33 -9.67
N TYR A 581 -13.02 -23.60 -9.44
CA TYR A 581 -11.98 -24.02 -8.48
C TYR A 581 -12.10 -23.36 -7.09
N SER A 582 -13.33 -23.19 -6.59
CA SER A 582 -13.63 -22.39 -5.40
C SER A 582 -14.50 -23.16 -4.40
N TYR A 583 -14.36 -22.87 -3.10
CA TYR A 583 -15.09 -23.63 -2.07
C TYR A 583 -15.62 -22.81 -0.88
N SER A 584 -16.58 -23.38 -0.14
CA SER A 584 -17.07 -22.82 1.12
C SER A 584 -17.03 -23.83 2.25
N ILE A 585 -16.57 -23.38 3.42
CA ILE A 585 -16.71 -24.01 4.74
C ILE A 585 -17.25 -22.98 5.75
N ALA A 586 -18.09 -22.06 5.27
CA ALA A 586 -18.77 -21.06 6.08
C ALA A 586 -20.19 -21.54 6.46
N GLN A 587 -20.64 -21.20 7.67
CA GLN A 587 -22.02 -21.40 8.11
C GLN A 587 -22.92 -20.39 7.40
N VAL A 588 -24.01 -20.85 6.77
CA VAL A 588 -24.87 -20.00 5.93
C VAL A 588 -26.28 -19.90 6.51
N THR A 589 -26.79 -18.69 6.73
CA THR A 589 -28.11 -18.46 7.35
C THR A 589 -28.95 -17.44 6.59
N GLY A 590 -30.25 -17.70 6.46
CA GLY A 590 -31.20 -16.76 5.86
C GLY A 590 -32.61 -17.33 5.66
N SER A 591 -33.46 -16.56 4.97
CA SER A 591 -34.90 -16.86 4.81
C SER A 591 -35.32 -17.32 3.42
N SER A 592 -34.55 -17.00 2.38
CA SER A 592 -34.90 -17.26 0.97
C SER A 592 -33.63 -17.40 0.12
N ASN A 593 -33.59 -18.42 -0.75
CA ASN A 593 -32.45 -18.69 -1.64
C ASN A 593 -31.10 -18.74 -0.87
N VAL A 594 -31.01 -19.63 0.12
CA VAL A 594 -29.82 -19.83 0.97
C VAL A 594 -29.06 -21.05 0.46
N GLY A 595 -27.81 -20.88 0.05
CA GLY A 595 -27.02 -21.93 -0.61
C GLY A 595 -25.60 -22.07 -0.08
N GLY A 596 -25.13 -23.31 0.07
CA GLY A 596 -23.83 -23.61 0.67
C GLY A 596 -22.63 -23.05 -0.10
N LEU A 597 -22.75 -22.81 -1.42
CA LEU A 597 -21.77 -22.07 -2.24
C LEU A 597 -22.38 -20.80 -2.86
N ILE A 598 -23.58 -20.91 -3.44
CA ILE A 598 -24.23 -19.84 -4.20
C ILE A 598 -25.71 -19.74 -3.80
N GLY A 599 -26.17 -18.54 -3.46
CA GLY A 599 -27.58 -18.31 -3.11
C GLY A 599 -28.52 -18.36 -4.32
N LEU A 600 -28.14 -17.73 -5.44
CA LEU A 600 -28.89 -17.73 -6.70
C LEU A 600 -27.96 -17.57 -7.91
N ASN A 601 -28.15 -18.36 -8.97
CA ASN A 601 -27.38 -18.33 -10.21
C ASN A 601 -28.25 -18.11 -11.45
N GLU A 602 -28.25 -16.88 -11.97
CA GLU A 602 -28.94 -16.51 -13.20
C GLU A 602 -27.98 -16.57 -14.40
N SER A 603 -28.02 -17.67 -15.15
CA SER A 603 -27.24 -17.91 -16.38
C SER A 603 -25.71 -17.90 -16.23
N GLY A 604 -25.17 -17.93 -15.01
CA GLY A 604 -23.74 -18.07 -14.75
C GLY A 604 -23.24 -19.51 -14.86
N THR A 605 -21.93 -19.68 -15.06
CA THR A 605 -21.27 -20.99 -15.20
C THR A 605 -20.45 -21.34 -13.96
N ILE A 606 -20.65 -22.55 -13.41
CA ILE A 606 -19.93 -23.07 -12.25
C ILE A 606 -19.19 -24.35 -12.64
N GLY A 607 -17.94 -24.53 -12.23
CA GLY A 607 -17.19 -25.78 -12.47
C GLY A 607 -16.12 -26.08 -11.43
N ASN A 608 -16.05 -27.34 -10.99
CA ASN A 608 -15.09 -27.83 -9.99
C ASN A 608 -15.13 -27.01 -8.68
N CYS A 609 -16.33 -26.62 -8.22
CA CYS A 609 -16.55 -25.88 -6.98
C CYS A 609 -17.33 -26.71 -5.96
N TYR A 610 -17.02 -26.56 -4.68
CA TYR A 610 -17.47 -27.47 -3.61
C TYR A 610 -17.92 -26.73 -2.36
N TRP A 611 -18.80 -27.34 -1.56
CA TRP A 611 -19.20 -26.77 -0.28
C TRP A 611 -19.50 -27.86 0.74
N ASP A 612 -19.18 -27.58 2.00
CA ASP A 612 -19.34 -28.53 3.10
C ASP A 612 -20.80 -28.54 3.60
N VAL A 613 -21.47 -29.69 3.48
CA VAL A 613 -22.88 -29.88 3.83
C VAL A 613 -23.09 -29.92 5.36
N GLU A 614 -22.07 -30.33 6.11
CA GLU A 614 -22.15 -30.50 7.56
C GLU A 614 -21.83 -29.18 8.27
N VAL A 615 -20.87 -28.40 7.75
CA VAL A 615 -20.50 -27.07 8.28
C VAL A 615 -21.48 -25.97 7.85
N SER A 616 -21.98 -25.98 6.60
CA SER A 616 -22.80 -24.87 6.09
C SER A 616 -24.21 -24.77 6.70
N GLY A 617 -24.71 -25.86 7.32
CA GLY A 617 -26.05 -25.93 7.91
C GLY A 617 -27.20 -26.04 6.90
N VAL A 618 -26.89 -26.13 5.60
CA VAL A 618 -27.87 -26.25 4.51
C VAL A 618 -27.64 -27.51 3.67
N ASN A 619 -28.64 -27.94 2.91
CA ASN A 619 -28.57 -29.15 2.06
C ASN A 619 -28.73 -28.84 0.56
N TRP A 620 -28.56 -27.57 0.17
CA TRP A 620 -28.73 -27.09 -1.21
C TRP A 620 -27.79 -25.91 -1.52
N SER A 621 -27.56 -25.66 -2.81
CA SER A 621 -26.82 -24.51 -3.37
C SER A 621 -27.17 -24.36 -4.85
N ASP A 622 -27.23 -23.14 -5.39
CA ASP A 622 -27.52 -22.90 -6.82
C ASP A 622 -26.25 -23.06 -7.69
N GLY A 623 -25.70 -24.27 -7.66
CA GLY A 623 -24.40 -24.62 -8.24
C GLY A 623 -23.36 -24.99 -7.18
N GLY A 624 -22.29 -25.64 -7.64
CA GLY A 624 -21.30 -26.31 -6.79
C GLY A 624 -21.78 -27.69 -6.31
N ILE A 625 -20.84 -28.53 -5.88
CA ILE A 625 -21.09 -29.90 -5.40
C ILE A 625 -21.03 -29.91 -3.87
N GLY A 626 -22.14 -30.25 -3.23
CA GLY A 626 -22.17 -30.50 -1.79
C GLY A 626 -21.38 -31.75 -1.43
N LYS A 627 -20.53 -31.66 -0.41
CA LYS A 627 -19.66 -32.73 0.09
C LYS A 627 -19.70 -32.80 1.61
N LEU A 628 -19.49 -33.99 2.18
CA LEU A 628 -19.30 -34.15 3.62
C LEU A 628 -17.95 -33.58 4.06
N THR A 629 -17.81 -33.20 5.34
CA THR A 629 -16.52 -32.74 5.91
C THR A 629 -15.42 -33.77 5.70
N ALA A 630 -15.74 -35.07 5.82
CA ALA A 630 -14.80 -36.15 5.57
C ALA A 630 -14.31 -36.20 4.10
N GLU A 631 -15.15 -35.84 3.12
CA GLU A 631 -14.79 -35.81 1.70
C GLU A 631 -14.02 -34.54 1.31
N MET A 632 -14.37 -33.40 1.92
CA MET A 632 -13.72 -32.10 1.70
C MET A 632 -12.26 -32.04 2.21
N LYS A 633 -11.80 -33.07 2.93
CA LYS A 633 -10.39 -33.25 3.33
C LYS A 633 -9.59 -34.21 2.42
N TRP A 634 -10.24 -34.66 1.35
CA TRP A 634 -9.77 -35.38 0.14
C TRP A 634 -9.08 -34.57 -0.96
N GLN A 635 -7.78 -34.69 -1.25
CA GLN A 635 -7.23 -34.13 -2.51
C GLN A 635 -7.98 -34.66 -3.76
N ASP A 636 -8.32 -35.95 -3.76
CA ASP A 636 -9.07 -36.63 -4.84
C ASP A 636 -10.50 -36.08 -5.04
N THR A 637 -11.06 -35.35 -4.07
CA THR A 637 -12.35 -34.64 -4.24
C THR A 637 -12.22 -33.50 -5.24
N TYR A 638 -11.05 -32.83 -5.27
CA TYR A 638 -10.79 -31.58 -5.98
C TYR A 638 -10.26 -31.81 -7.41
N ILE A 639 -11.07 -32.50 -8.20
CA ILE A 639 -10.74 -32.90 -9.57
C ILE A 639 -10.40 -31.66 -10.43
N SER A 640 -9.24 -31.71 -11.09
CA SER A 640 -8.66 -30.63 -11.93
C SER A 640 -8.16 -29.39 -11.18
N TRP A 641 -7.97 -29.44 -9.86
CA TRP A 641 -7.34 -28.36 -9.10
C TRP A 641 -5.81 -28.43 -9.17
N ASP A 642 -5.14 -27.27 -9.14
CA ASP A 642 -3.69 -27.14 -9.25
C ASP A 642 -3.01 -27.17 -7.87
N PHE A 643 -2.76 -28.37 -7.35
CA PHE A 643 -1.99 -28.58 -6.11
C PHE A 643 -0.46 -28.39 -6.24
N PRO A 644 0.17 -28.42 -7.42
CA PRO A 644 1.55 -27.96 -7.58
C PRO A 644 1.76 -26.45 -7.36
N GLU A 645 0.94 -25.58 -7.96
CA GLU A 645 1.21 -24.13 -8.08
C GLU A 645 0.18 -23.22 -7.36
N ILE A 646 -0.99 -23.73 -6.99
CA ILE A 646 -2.06 -22.92 -6.38
C ILE A 646 -2.43 -23.39 -4.98
N TRP A 647 -2.65 -24.69 -4.77
CA TRP A 647 -3.23 -25.25 -3.55
C TRP A 647 -2.28 -26.17 -2.79
N ASN A 648 -2.50 -26.30 -1.49
CA ASN A 648 -2.00 -27.36 -0.62
C ASN A 648 -3.20 -28.05 0.06
N ILE A 649 -3.06 -29.30 0.46
CA ILE A 649 -3.96 -30.00 1.39
C ILE A 649 -3.15 -31.04 2.18
N VAL A 650 -3.60 -31.41 3.38
CA VAL A 650 -3.15 -32.61 4.08
C VAL A 650 -4.34 -33.56 4.17
N ASP A 651 -4.25 -34.67 3.43
CA ASP A 651 -5.34 -35.64 3.27
C ASP A 651 -5.92 -36.12 4.62
N ALA A 652 -7.24 -36.26 4.66
CA ALA A 652 -8.08 -36.51 5.84
C ALA A 652 -8.07 -35.41 6.93
N CYS A 653 -7.11 -34.49 6.92
CA CYS A 653 -6.79 -33.67 8.09
C CYS A 653 -7.07 -32.16 7.91
N SER A 654 -6.74 -31.57 6.76
CA SER A 654 -7.04 -30.18 6.42
C SER A 654 -8.03 -30.05 5.26
N TYR A 655 -8.65 -28.88 5.11
CA TYR A 655 -9.23 -28.44 3.83
C TYR A 655 -8.11 -27.89 2.92
N PRO A 656 -8.35 -27.63 1.62
CA PRO A 656 -7.37 -26.96 0.77
C PRO A 656 -7.06 -25.54 1.22
N TRP A 657 -5.79 -25.13 1.19
CA TRP A 657 -5.39 -23.73 1.39
C TRP A 657 -4.45 -23.25 0.28
N LEU A 658 -4.40 -21.94 0.06
CA LEU A 658 -3.60 -21.35 -1.02
C LEU A 658 -2.09 -21.39 -0.70
N ARG A 659 -1.27 -21.66 -1.71
CA ARG A 659 0.20 -21.63 -1.62
C ARG A 659 0.78 -20.23 -1.41
N SER A 660 0.02 -19.18 -1.74
CA SER A 660 0.42 -17.79 -1.54
C SER A 660 0.23 -17.26 -0.12
N ILE A 661 -0.42 -18.02 0.78
CA ILE A 661 -0.61 -17.62 2.18
C ILE A 661 0.27 -18.44 3.14
N PRO A 662 0.68 -17.89 4.30
CA PRO A 662 1.27 -18.67 5.39
C PRO A 662 0.34 -19.84 5.75
N ASN A 663 0.90 -21.02 6.01
CA ASN A 663 0.12 -22.24 6.26
C ASN A 663 -0.74 -22.08 7.54
N PRO A 664 -2.08 -22.05 7.43
CA PRO A 664 -2.97 -21.79 8.56
C PRO A 664 -3.16 -23.02 9.46
N TYR A 665 -2.60 -24.18 9.10
CA TYR A 665 -2.77 -25.45 9.80
C TYR A 665 -1.50 -25.94 10.53
N LEU A 666 -0.47 -25.11 10.67
CA LEU A 666 0.74 -25.49 11.40
C LEU A 666 0.44 -25.72 12.89
N ILE A 667 0.74 -26.93 13.37
CA ILE A 667 0.59 -27.33 14.77
C ILE A 667 1.96 -27.29 15.46
N GLN A 668 1.98 -26.78 16.69
CA GLN A 668 3.15 -26.87 17.56
C GLN A 668 3.20 -28.26 18.19
N VAL A 669 4.31 -28.97 18.01
CA VAL A 669 4.52 -30.30 18.61
C VAL A 669 4.51 -30.18 20.14
N PRO A 670 3.61 -30.88 20.85
CA PRO A 670 3.52 -30.80 22.30
C PRO A 670 4.73 -31.45 22.99
N ASN A 671 5.02 -31.00 24.21
CA ASN A 671 5.95 -31.70 25.09
C ASN A 671 5.23 -32.86 25.80
N ILE A 672 5.70 -34.08 25.54
CA ILE A 672 5.20 -35.31 26.17
C ILE A 672 6.22 -35.98 27.10
N VAL A 673 7.45 -35.47 27.17
CA VAL A 673 8.53 -36.08 27.97
C VAL A 673 8.19 -36.03 29.46
N GLY A 674 8.35 -37.16 30.15
CA GLY A 674 7.99 -37.30 31.56
C GLY A 674 6.49 -37.44 31.87
N LEU A 675 5.60 -37.35 30.88
CA LEU A 675 4.20 -37.79 31.02
C LEU A 675 4.14 -39.33 31.05
N SER A 676 3.03 -39.89 31.55
CA SER A 676 2.71 -41.30 31.30
C SER A 676 2.31 -41.51 29.84
N GLN A 677 2.55 -42.70 29.30
CA GLN A 677 2.18 -43.05 27.91
C GLN A 677 0.73 -42.64 27.57
N SER A 678 -0.25 -43.01 28.39
CA SER A 678 -1.67 -42.69 28.18
C SER A 678 -1.97 -41.18 28.11
N HIS A 679 -1.23 -40.35 28.85
CA HIS A 679 -1.37 -38.89 28.79
C HIS A 679 -0.65 -38.31 27.57
N ALA A 680 0.49 -38.89 27.16
CA ALA A 680 1.18 -38.51 25.93
C ALA A 680 0.33 -38.81 24.69
N GLU A 681 -0.22 -40.02 24.59
CA GLU A 681 -1.13 -40.45 23.51
C GLU A 681 -2.38 -39.56 23.41
N SER A 682 -2.99 -39.25 24.56
CA SER A 682 -4.11 -38.31 24.64
C SER A 682 -3.73 -36.89 24.20
N LEU A 683 -2.54 -36.41 24.56
CA LEU A 683 -2.09 -35.06 24.18
C LEU A 683 -1.78 -34.96 22.69
N ILE A 684 -1.07 -35.94 22.11
CA ILE A 684 -0.80 -36.04 20.66
C ILE A 684 -2.12 -35.98 19.88
N THR A 685 -3.06 -36.87 20.20
CA THR A 685 -4.34 -36.97 19.48
C THR A 685 -5.20 -35.72 19.64
N ASN A 686 -5.25 -35.11 20.83
CA ASN A 686 -5.97 -33.85 21.07
C ASN A 686 -5.34 -32.65 20.31
N THR A 687 -4.04 -32.69 19.99
CA THR A 687 -3.40 -31.67 19.12
C THR A 687 -3.63 -31.88 17.63
N GLY A 688 -4.35 -32.94 17.21
CA GLY A 688 -4.56 -33.26 15.80
C GLY A 688 -3.34 -33.89 15.12
N LEU A 689 -2.39 -34.42 15.90
CA LEU A 689 -1.23 -35.19 15.44
C LEU A 689 -1.50 -36.69 15.58
N THR A 690 -0.71 -37.52 14.90
CA THR A 690 -0.84 -38.98 14.99
C THR A 690 0.23 -39.60 15.88
N ILE A 691 -0.09 -40.73 16.52
CA ILE A 691 0.88 -41.54 17.27
C ILE A 691 1.67 -42.36 16.25
N GLY A 692 2.99 -42.20 16.25
CA GLY A 692 3.92 -42.95 15.40
C GLY A 692 4.39 -44.25 16.07
N ILE A 693 5.69 -44.52 15.95
CA ILE A 693 6.35 -45.63 16.64
C ILE A 693 6.44 -45.30 18.13
N VAL A 694 5.81 -46.14 18.96
CA VAL A 694 6.07 -46.22 20.40
C VAL A 694 7.06 -47.36 20.63
N SER A 695 8.20 -47.07 21.25
CA SER A 695 9.21 -48.07 21.61
C SER A 695 9.52 -48.06 23.10
N GLU A 696 10.12 -49.13 23.59
CA GLU A 696 10.44 -49.33 25.01
C GLU A 696 11.95 -49.40 25.23
N GLU A 697 12.45 -48.64 26.20
CA GLU A 697 13.84 -48.69 26.67
C GLU A 697 13.88 -48.67 28.20
N CYS A 698 14.92 -49.25 28.81
CA CYS A 698 15.12 -49.14 30.24
C CYS A 698 15.79 -47.81 30.60
N SER A 699 15.41 -47.22 31.73
CA SER A 699 15.98 -45.95 32.22
C SER A 699 16.16 -45.97 33.73
N GLY A 700 17.38 -45.66 34.17
CA GLY A 700 17.69 -45.44 35.60
C GLY A 700 17.22 -44.09 36.14
N THR A 701 16.71 -43.18 35.30
CA THR A 701 16.32 -41.81 35.68
C THR A 701 14.85 -41.48 35.40
N VAL A 702 14.20 -42.18 34.46
CA VAL A 702 12.79 -41.98 34.11
C VAL A 702 11.95 -43.12 34.68
N PRO A 703 10.96 -42.86 35.56
CA PRO A 703 10.11 -43.91 36.14
C PRO A 703 9.36 -44.74 35.08
N GLN A 704 9.10 -46.01 35.39
CA GLN A 704 8.38 -46.94 34.51
C GLN A 704 7.04 -46.36 34.03
N GLY A 705 6.70 -46.60 32.76
CA GLY A 705 5.47 -46.14 32.12
C GLY A 705 5.46 -44.65 31.72
N LYS A 706 6.57 -43.93 31.92
CA LYS A 706 6.74 -42.54 31.48
C LYS A 706 7.59 -42.42 30.22
N VAL A 707 7.32 -41.38 29.43
CA VAL A 707 8.07 -41.05 28.21
C VAL A 707 9.48 -40.56 28.55
N ILE A 708 10.50 -41.20 27.97
CA ILE A 708 11.92 -40.84 28.03
C ILE A 708 12.23 -39.72 27.03
N SER A 709 11.76 -39.86 25.79
CA SER A 709 12.09 -38.98 24.67
C SER A 709 11.00 -39.01 23.59
N GLN A 710 10.98 -38.00 22.74
CA GLN A 710 10.04 -37.84 21.62
C GLN A 710 10.75 -37.41 20.35
N SER A 711 10.15 -37.66 19.19
CA SER A 711 10.59 -37.16 17.88
C SER A 711 9.38 -36.93 16.95
N PRO A 712 9.17 -35.70 16.43
CA PRO A 712 9.96 -34.49 16.64
C PRO A 712 9.98 -33.94 18.08
N GLU A 713 10.91 -33.01 18.34
CA GLU A 713 11.02 -32.30 19.61
C GLU A 713 9.86 -31.30 19.82
N GLN A 714 9.64 -30.91 21.08
CA GLN A 714 8.63 -29.92 21.48
C GLN A 714 8.82 -28.55 20.79
N ASN A 715 7.71 -27.85 20.50
CA ASN A 715 7.67 -26.52 19.88
C ASN A 715 8.30 -26.44 18.47
N ILE A 716 8.47 -27.59 17.80
CA ILE A 716 8.64 -27.65 16.36
C ILE A 716 7.27 -27.45 15.69
N GLN A 717 7.22 -26.66 14.61
CA GLN A 717 6.03 -26.55 13.78
C GLN A 717 5.96 -27.71 12.78
N THR A 718 4.81 -28.39 12.75
CA THR A 718 4.57 -29.58 11.92
C THR A 718 3.16 -29.50 11.30
N LEU A 719 2.85 -30.38 10.33
CA LEU A 719 1.53 -30.44 9.69
C LEU A 719 0.52 -31.25 10.53
N PRO A 720 -0.80 -31.04 10.31
CA PRO A 720 -1.82 -31.92 10.87
C PRO A 720 -1.55 -33.38 10.52
N CYS A 721 -1.84 -34.27 11.46
CA CYS A 721 -1.64 -35.71 11.33
C CYS A 721 -0.19 -36.20 11.14
N ASP A 722 0.83 -35.34 11.21
CA ASP A 722 2.22 -35.79 11.33
C ASP A 722 2.41 -36.70 12.55
N THR A 723 3.36 -37.64 12.44
CA THR A 723 3.59 -38.67 13.46
C THR A 723 4.53 -38.22 14.56
N ILE A 724 4.11 -38.36 15.81
CA ILE A 724 4.98 -38.26 16.99
C ILE A 724 5.41 -39.66 17.41
N ASN A 725 6.70 -39.94 17.28
CA ASN A 725 7.34 -41.16 17.78
C ASN A 725 7.84 -40.88 19.20
N PHE A 726 7.77 -41.85 20.11
CA PHE A 726 8.28 -41.66 21.48
C PHE A 726 8.72 -42.96 22.15
N VAL A 727 9.62 -42.82 23.12
CA VAL A 727 10.20 -43.94 23.88
C VAL A 727 9.64 -43.95 25.30
N VAL A 728 9.17 -45.10 25.78
CA VAL A 728 8.61 -45.30 27.13
C VAL A 728 9.61 -46.06 28.00
N SER A 729 9.75 -45.65 29.26
CA SER A 729 10.58 -46.33 30.26
C SER A 729 9.96 -47.64 30.71
N THR A 730 10.70 -48.73 30.60
CA THR A 730 10.36 -50.02 31.22
C THR A 730 10.75 -50.08 32.71
N GLY A 731 11.35 -49.01 33.24
CA GLY A 731 11.96 -48.94 34.56
C GLY A 731 13.49 -49.08 34.50
N PRO A 732 14.17 -49.25 35.64
CA PRO A 732 15.63 -49.36 35.69
C PRO A 732 16.16 -50.52 34.83
N CYS A 733 17.35 -50.34 34.24
CA CYS A 733 18.02 -51.41 33.50
C CYS A 733 18.48 -52.51 34.48
N LEU A 734 17.70 -53.60 34.54
CA LEU A 734 17.97 -54.76 35.38
C LEU A 734 18.89 -55.76 34.67
N VAL A 735 19.75 -56.40 35.47
CA VAL A 735 20.68 -57.45 35.09
C VAL A 735 20.53 -58.58 36.11
N GLU A 736 20.53 -59.83 35.64
CA GLU A 736 20.51 -61.00 36.51
C GLU A 736 21.88 -61.21 37.15
N VAL A 737 21.92 -61.28 38.48
CA VAL A 737 23.14 -61.61 39.24
C VAL A 737 23.56 -63.04 38.89
N PRO A 738 24.76 -63.27 38.35
CA PRO A 738 25.20 -64.61 37.98
C PRO A 738 25.39 -65.46 39.24
N ASN A 739 25.08 -66.76 39.13
CA ASN A 739 25.50 -67.72 40.16
C ASN A 739 26.99 -68.05 39.96
N VAL A 740 27.81 -67.62 40.90
CA VAL A 740 29.27 -67.82 40.92
C VAL A 740 29.73 -68.71 42.08
N VAL A 741 28.80 -69.25 42.87
CA VAL A 741 29.11 -70.18 43.97
C VAL A 741 29.79 -71.45 43.42
N GLY A 742 30.91 -71.84 44.03
CA GLY A 742 31.75 -72.96 43.61
C GLY A 742 32.79 -72.63 42.52
N LEU A 743 32.75 -71.45 41.89
CA LEU A 743 33.84 -70.94 41.06
C LEU A 743 35.00 -70.45 41.93
N THR A 744 36.20 -70.33 41.35
CA THR A 744 37.28 -69.58 42.00
C THR A 744 36.98 -68.08 42.02
N GLN A 745 37.57 -67.33 42.95
CA GLN A 745 37.36 -65.88 43.06
C GLN A 745 37.59 -65.14 41.71
N SER A 746 38.69 -65.43 41.01
CA SER A 746 39.02 -64.75 39.74
C SER A 746 38.09 -65.12 38.58
N GLU A 747 37.49 -66.31 38.59
CA GLU A 747 36.43 -66.68 37.65
C GLU A 747 35.13 -65.93 37.98
N ALA A 748 34.77 -65.86 39.26
CA ALA A 748 33.60 -65.14 39.75
C ALA A 748 33.65 -63.64 39.40
N GLU A 749 34.77 -62.97 39.68
CA GLU A 749 35.00 -61.55 39.35
C GLU A 749 34.88 -61.27 37.85
N SER A 750 35.40 -62.16 37.00
CA SER A 750 35.31 -62.08 35.54
C SER A 750 33.86 -62.22 35.04
N VAL A 751 33.09 -63.15 35.61
CA VAL A 751 31.67 -63.35 35.26
C VAL A 751 30.80 -62.18 35.73
N ILE A 752 31.04 -61.63 36.92
CA ILE A 752 30.32 -60.46 37.46
C ILE A 752 30.58 -59.22 36.60
N THR A 753 31.85 -58.89 36.35
CA THR A 753 32.21 -57.70 35.56
C THR A 753 31.83 -57.83 34.08
N GLY A 754 31.87 -59.05 33.53
CA GLY A 754 31.43 -59.33 32.16
C GLY A 754 29.94 -59.06 31.89
N LEU A 755 29.11 -59.01 32.94
CA LEU A 755 27.68 -58.65 32.86
C LEU A 755 27.42 -57.17 33.21
N GLY A 756 28.45 -56.36 33.42
CA GLY A 756 28.31 -54.95 33.80
C GLY A 756 27.84 -54.75 35.26
N LEU A 757 28.05 -55.75 36.12
CA LEU A 757 27.91 -55.62 37.57
C LEU A 757 29.27 -55.29 38.20
N ALA A 758 29.25 -54.70 39.39
CA ALA A 758 30.46 -54.43 40.16
C ALA A 758 30.80 -55.63 41.07
N VAL A 759 32.09 -55.89 41.27
CA VAL A 759 32.54 -56.73 42.39
C VAL A 759 32.43 -55.91 43.67
N GLY A 760 31.76 -56.47 44.67
CA GLY A 760 31.55 -55.83 45.98
C GLY A 760 32.67 -56.13 46.97
N THR A 761 32.31 -56.30 48.24
CA THR A 761 33.23 -56.80 49.27
C THR A 761 33.49 -58.29 49.08
N VAL A 762 34.73 -58.71 49.28
CA VAL A 762 35.14 -60.13 49.31
C VAL A 762 35.63 -60.45 50.71
N ASN A 763 34.99 -61.42 51.37
CA ASN A 763 35.32 -61.87 52.72
C ASN A 763 35.77 -63.34 52.69
N GLU A 764 36.58 -63.76 53.66
CA GLU A 764 36.98 -65.16 53.84
C GLU A 764 36.30 -65.79 55.05
N GLN A 765 35.93 -67.07 54.95
CA GLN A 765 35.37 -67.86 56.06
C GLN A 765 35.84 -69.32 55.97
N CYS A 766 36.06 -69.98 57.11
CA CYS A 766 36.30 -71.43 57.10
C CYS A 766 35.04 -72.19 56.67
N SER A 767 35.25 -73.28 55.92
CA SER A 767 34.21 -74.11 55.29
C SER A 767 34.81 -75.41 54.77
N GLU A 768 34.00 -76.46 54.67
CA GLU A 768 34.38 -77.74 54.04
C GLU A 768 34.53 -77.65 52.52
N VAL A 769 34.23 -76.49 51.92
CA VAL A 769 34.51 -76.19 50.51
C VAL A 769 36.00 -75.92 50.32
N GLU A 770 36.57 -76.38 49.20
CA GLU A 770 37.96 -76.14 48.81
C GLU A 770 38.34 -74.64 48.83
N ALA A 771 39.51 -74.34 49.41
CA ALA A 771 39.96 -72.97 49.63
C ALA A 771 40.12 -72.18 48.31
N GLY A 772 39.75 -70.89 48.33
CA GLY A 772 39.78 -70.01 47.15
C GLY A 772 38.54 -70.10 46.24
N LYS A 773 37.56 -70.95 46.56
CA LYS A 773 36.23 -70.97 45.91
C LYS A 773 35.19 -70.18 46.67
N VAL A 774 34.26 -69.57 45.93
CA VAL A 774 33.11 -68.85 46.49
C VAL A 774 32.17 -69.83 47.19
N ILE A 775 31.90 -69.62 48.49
CA ILE A 775 30.95 -70.41 49.28
C ILE A 775 29.56 -69.79 49.33
N SER A 776 29.47 -68.47 49.22
CA SER A 776 28.22 -67.73 49.09
C SER A 776 28.46 -66.38 48.41
N GLN A 777 27.38 -65.78 47.92
CA GLN A 777 27.36 -64.48 47.28
C GLN A 777 26.18 -63.66 47.80
N THR A 778 26.22 -62.35 47.66
CA THR A 778 25.07 -61.49 47.98
C THR A 778 25.03 -60.29 47.04
N PRO A 779 23.96 -60.11 46.23
CA PRO A 779 22.75 -60.95 46.18
C PRO A 779 22.96 -62.37 45.64
N GLU A 780 21.97 -63.24 45.85
CA GLU A 780 21.99 -64.63 45.40
C GLU A 780 21.92 -64.73 43.87
N GLY A 781 22.46 -65.81 43.29
CA GLY A 781 22.41 -66.04 41.84
C GLY A 781 20.97 -66.17 41.35
N GLY A 782 20.62 -65.43 40.30
CA GLY A 782 19.24 -65.28 39.81
C GLY A 782 18.51 -64.03 40.34
N THR A 783 19.08 -63.28 41.29
CA THR A 783 18.50 -62.01 41.73
C THR A 783 18.58 -60.96 40.62
N GLN A 784 17.51 -60.22 40.37
CA GLN A 784 17.53 -59.08 39.45
C GLN A 784 18.00 -57.81 40.18
N VAL A 785 19.02 -57.14 39.65
CA VAL A 785 19.58 -55.90 40.23
C VAL A 785 19.82 -54.85 39.14
N THR A 786 19.93 -53.57 39.49
CA THR A 786 20.32 -52.54 38.50
C THR A 786 21.74 -52.76 38.00
N GLN A 787 21.99 -52.49 36.71
CA GLN A 787 23.33 -52.47 36.13
C GLN A 787 24.29 -51.62 36.98
N GLY A 788 25.53 -52.10 37.19
CA GLY A 788 26.49 -51.48 38.11
C GLY A 788 26.33 -51.84 39.59
N SER A 789 25.28 -52.57 39.99
CA SER A 789 25.14 -53.07 41.37
C SER A 789 26.30 -53.98 41.79
N SER A 790 26.66 -53.94 43.07
CA SER A 790 27.76 -54.73 43.63
C SER A 790 27.33 -56.14 44.06
N VAL A 791 28.03 -57.17 43.59
CA VAL A 791 27.91 -58.54 44.08
C VAL A 791 29.02 -58.79 45.10
N ASN A 792 28.66 -58.93 46.38
CA ASN A 792 29.59 -59.32 47.44
C ASN A 792 29.84 -60.83 47.41
N LEU A 793 31.03 -61.28 47.80
CA LEU A 793 31.44 -62.69 47.80
C LEU A 793 31.96 -63.11 49.18
N VAL A 794 31.67 -64.35 49.57
CA VAL A 794 32.38 -65.04 50.65
C VAL A 794 33.13 -66.22 50.04
N VAL A 795 34.42 -66.34 50.34
CA VAL A 795 35.36 -67.32 49.80
C VAL A 795 35.81 -68.27 50.91
N SER A 796 35.97 -69.56 50.60
CA SER A 796 36.49 -70.52 51.59
C SER A 796 37.97 -70.28 51.89
N SER A 797 38.32 -70.25 53.17
CA SER A 797 39.71 -70.39 53.64
C SER A 797 40.10 -71.82 54.05
N GLY A 798 39.18 -72.79 53.86
CA GLY A 798 39.36 -74.22 54.17
C GLY A 798 38.66 -74.68 55.46
N PRO A 799 38.74 -75.97 55.81
CA PRO A 799 37.96 -76.58 56.90
C PRO A 799 38.11 -75.92 58.27
N CYS A 800 37.03 -75.89 59.04
CA CYS A 800 37.03 -75.31 60.39
C CYS A 800 37.64 -76.28 61.44
N PRO A 801 38.42 -75.82 62.44
CA PRO A 801 38.99 -76.72 63.46
C PRO A 801 37.94 -77.21 64.48
N GLU A 802 37.86 -78.53 64.71
CA GLU A 802 36.96 -79.14 65.71
C GLU A 802 37.51 -79.10 67.15
N GLY A 803 36.59 -79.12 68.13
CA GLY A 803 36.88 -79.20 69.58
C GLY A 803 35.65 -79.62 70.40
N GLU A 804 35.87 -80.34 71.52
CA GLU A 804 34.84 -81.13 72.22
C GLU A 804 33.93 -80.35 73.19
N GLY A 805 32.66 -80.77 73.29
CA GLY A 805 31.58 -80.06 74.00
C GLY A 805 31.36 -80.35 75.49
N ILE A 806 30.23 -79.85 76.03
CA ILE A 806 29.46 -80.36 77.20
C ILE A 806 27.99 -79.83 77.12
N SER A 807 27.18 -80.01 78.16
CA SER A 807 25.72 -80.22 78.10
C SER A 807 24.82 -79.22 78.88
N GLU A 808 23.50 -79.53 78.90
CA GLU A 808 22.37 -78.88 79.61
C GLU A 808 21.73 -77.66 78.88
N GLY A 809 20.40 -77.47 78.89
CA GLY A 809 19.31 -78.25 79.50
C GLY A 809 17.92 -77.90 78.94
N ILE A 810 16.90 -78.72 79.26
CA ILE A 810 15.52 -78.63 78.70
C ILE A 810 14.59 -77.86 79.66
N GLN A 811 13.62 -77.10 79.12
CA GLN A 811 12.36 -76.88 79.82
C GLN A 811 11.17 -76.75 78.84
N GLU A 812 10.20 -77.65 78.96
CA GLU A 812 8.85 -77.54 78.36
C GLU A 812 7.85 -77.07 79.42
N GLY A 813 6.72 -76.52 78.99
CA GLY A 813 5.58 -76.17 79.84
C GLY A 813 4.31 -75.96 79.03
N GLU A 814 3.35 -76.89 79.15
CA GLU A 814 2.12 -76.88 78.35
C GLU A 814 1.07 -75.85 78.83
N GLY A 815 0.19 -75.43 77.91
CA GLY A 815 -1.00 -74.63 78.22
C GLY A 815 -1.91 -74.45 77.01
N VAL A 816 -2.94 -75.29 76.86
CA VAL A 816 -3.85 -75.27 75.70
C VAL A 816 -5.14 -74.50 76.03
N THR A 817 -5.49 -73.52 75.19
CA THR A 817 -6.84 -72.94 75.14
C THR A 817 -7.25 -72.63 73.69
N GLU A 818 -8.41 -73.13 73.27
CA GLU A 818 -9.15 -72.62 72.11
C GLU A 818 -9.76 -71.24 72.43
N GLY A 819 -10.06 -70.43 71.41
CA GLY A 819 -10.80 -69.17 71.60
C GLY A 819 -10.43 -68.09 70.59
N SER A 820 -11.15 -68.03 69.47
CA SER A 820 -10.93 -67.08 68.38
C SER A 820 -11.18 -65.61 68.76
N THR A 821 -10.27 -64.74 68.28
CA THR A 821 -10.51 -63.36 67.81
C THR A 821 -11.17 -62.33 68.74
N GLU A 822 -10.38 -61.38 69.24
CA GLU A 822 -10.78 -59.96 69.31
C GLU A 822 -9.56 -59.03 69.35
N GLY A 823 -9.73 -57.78 68.89
CA GLY A 823 -8.92 -56.60 69.27
C GLY A 823 -7.43 -56.49 68.88
N LEU A 824 -7.13 -55.62 67.92
CA LEU A 824 -5.96 -54.71 68.02
C LEU A 824 -6.51 -53.27 68.15
N PRO A 825 -6.10 -52.50 69.18
CA PRO A 825 -6.68 -51.19 69.47
C PRO A 825 -5.87 -49.99 68.91
N GLU A 826 -6.37 -48.80 69.23
CA GLU A 826 -5.67 -47.53 69.56
C GLU A 826 -4.12 -47.61 69.73
N GLY A 827 -3.33 -46.58 69.42
CA GLY A 827 -3.66 -45.22 68.97
C GLY A 827 -2.53 -44.22 69.35
N GLU A 828 -2.47 -43.08 68.64
CA GLU A 828 -1.72 -41.81 68.90
C GLU A 828 -0.24 -41.79 69.39
N GLY A 829 0.54 -40.86 68.81
CA GLY A 829 1.79 -40.30 69.37
C GLY A 829 3.12 -40.77 68.75
N THR A 830 4.20 -39.96 68.67
CA THR A 830 4.37 -38.52 68.97
C THR A 830 5.67 -37.94 68.35
N LEU A 831 5.58 -36.72 67.78
CA LEU A 831 6.54 -35.57 67.87
C LEU A 831 7.93 -35.58 67.15
N GLU A 832 8.45 -34.34 67.04
CA GLU A 832 9.71 -33.82 66.46
C GLU A 832 9.79 -33.66 64.91
N GLY A 833 10.21 -32.52 64.34
CA GLY A 833 10.44 -31.17 64.92
C GLY A 833 11.16 -30.15 63.99
N GLY A 834 10.70 -28.89 63.94
CA GLY A 834 11.35 -27.74 63.27
C GLY A 834 11.03 -27.54 61.77
N LEU A 835 11.01 -26.34 61.19
CA LEU A 835 11.28 -24.99 61.74
C LEU A 835 10.38 -23.90 61.06
N GLU A 836 10.42 -22.68 61.60
CA GLU A 836 9.71 -21.44 61.21
C GLU A 836 9.98 -21.00 59.74
N GLY A 837 9.22 -20.11 59.08
CA GLY A 837 8.09 -19.23 59.43
C GLY A 837 7.86 -18.23 58.25
N MET A 838 6.92 -17.28 58.24
CA MET A 838 5.91 -16.84 59.21
C MET A 838 4.89 -15.93 58.48
N ILE A 839 3.58 -15.99 58.84
CA ILE A 839 2.62 -14.85 59.00
C ILE A 839 2.39 -13.87 57.82
N GLU A 840 1.19 -13.42 57.43
CA GLU A 840 -0.25 -13.65 57.72
C GLU A 840 -1.01 -13.09 56.48
N GLY A 841 -2.32 -13.22 56.22
CA GLY A 841 -3.49 -13.77 56.93
C GLY A 841 -4.74 -13.30 56.14
N ILE A 842 -5.73 -14.15 55.86
CA ILE A 842 -6.96 -14.34 56.67
C ILE A 842 -7.92 -13.12 56.56
N ILE A 843 -9.17 -13.23 56.08
CA ILE A 843 -9.98 -14.42 55.69
C ILE A 843 -11.04 -14.06 54.62
N GLU A 844 -11.64 -15.08 54.00
CA GLU A 844 -12.69 -14.99 52.96
C GLU A 844 -14.10 -14.63 53.52
N GLY A 845 -15.04 -14.27 52.64
CA GLY A 845 -16.46 -14.11 52.97
C GLY A 845 -17.33 -14.06 51.70
N GLU A 846 -18.24 -15.03 51.54
CA GLU A 846 -19.00 -15.25 50.31
C GLU A 846 -20.26 -14.38 50.17
N GLY A 847 -20.64 -14.09 48.91
CA GLY A 847 -22.03 -14.25 48.45
C GLY A 847 -22.90 -13.00 48.20
N GLY A 848 -23.61 -13.00 47.07
CA GLY A 848 -25.00 -12.48 47.01
C GLY A 848 -25.32 -11.28 46.10
N THR A 849 -25.80 -11.59 44.88
CA THR A 849 -26.96 -10.97 44.18
C THR A 849 -27.14 -9.44 44.03
N GLU A 850 -27.31 -9.03 42.76
CA GLU A 850 -28.30 -8.07 42.20
C GLU A 850 -28.74 -6.80 42.96
N GLY A 851 -28.68 -5.65 42.28
CA GLY A 851 -29.44 -4.43 42.65
C GLY A 851 -29.14 -3.21 41.78
N GLU A 852 -30.15 -2.66 41.09
CA GLU A 852 -30.08 -1.38 40.39
C GLU A 852 -30.23 -0.19 41.37
N GLY A 853 -29.59 0.96 41.13
CA GLY A 853 -29.76 2.13 42.00
C GLY A 853 -29.04 3.43 41.60
N THR A 854 -29.83 4.42 41.17
CA THR A 854 -29.56 5.88 41.08
C THR A 854 -29.07 6.48 42.43
N THR A 855 -28.43 7.67 42.58
CA THR A 855 -28.41 8.92 41.77
C THR A 855 -27.30 9.90 42.24
N GLU A 856 -26.92 10.87 41.38
CA GLU A 856 -26.45 12.27 41.65
C GLU A 856 -25.50 12.67 42.81
N GLY A 857 -24.39 13.35 42.44
CA GLY A 857 -23.80 14.51 43.15
C GLY A 857 -22.74 14.25 44.24
N THR A 858 -21.75 15.14 44.51
CA THR A 858 -21.32 16.41 43.86
C THR A 858 -19.91 16.84 44.32
N VAL A 859 -19.08 17.32 43.37
CA VAL A 859 -18.10 18.44 43.49
C VAL A 859 -16.77 18.30 44.30
N GLU A 860 -15.69 18.71 43.61
CA GLU A 860 -14.32 19.15 44.05
C GLU A 860 -13.33 18.20 44.76
N GLY A 861 -12.04 18.35 44.40
CA GLY A 861 -10.91 17.61 44.95
C GLY A 861 -9.67 17.57 44.03
N GLU A 862 -9.09 18.71 43.67
CA GLU A 862 -7.84 18.75 42.87
C GLU A 862 -6.64 18.16 43.63
N TYR A 863 -5.81 17.35 42.97
CA TYR A 863 -4.42 17.12 43.41
C TYR A 863 -3.48 16.71 42.27
N TYR A 864 -2.74 17.68 41.71
CA TYR A 864 -1.62 17.45 40.79
C TYR A 864 -0.28 17.45 41.54
N PRO A 865 0.54 16.39 41.45
CA PRO A 865 1.99 16.48 41.59
C PRO A 865 2.62 17.13 40.34
N PRO A 866 3.79 17.79 40.43
CA PRO A 866 4.13 18.88 39.52
C PRO A 866 5.08 18.52 38.37
N HIS A 867 5.13 19.42 37.37
CA HIS A 867 6.31 19.59 36.52
C HIS A 867 7.55 19.89 37.39
N ASN A 868 8.65 19.17 37.16
CA ASN A 868 9.98 19.67 37.49
C ASN A 868 10.60 20.26 36.22
N ALA A 869 10.91 21.56 36.25
CA ALA A 869 11.69 22.23 35.22
C ALA A 869 13.19 21.91 35.40
N ASP A 870 13.96 22.21 34.35
CA ASP A 870 15.40 22.00 34.36
C ASP A 870 16.11 22.84 35.45
N GLN A 871 17.13 22.26 36.09
CA GLN A 871 18.00 22.92 37.07
C GLN A 871 19.48 22.71 36.75
N ASN A 872 19.83 22.59 35.47
CA ASN A 872 21.15 23.00 35.01
C ASN A 872 21.36 24.51 35.24
N GLY A 873 22.53 24.87 35.79
CA GLY A 873 22.78 26.20 36.33
C GLY A 873 23.19 27.27 35.31
N ASP A 874 23.16 26.97 34.01
CA ASP A 874 23.60 27.89 32.96
C ASP A 874 22.45 28.74 32.40
N TRP A 875 22.53 30.05 32.66
CA TRP A 875 21.49 31.04 32.36
C TRP A 875 21.40 31.33 30.84
N LYS A 876 20.91 30.36 30.06
CA LYS A 876 20.79 30.41 28.60
C LYS A 876 19.42 29.91 28.15
N ILE A 877 18.53 30.83 27.81
CA ILE A 877 17.34 30.49 27.04
C ILE A 877 17.72 30.12 25.60
N SER A 878 17.10 29.08 25.03
CA SER A 878 17.31 28.75 23.61
C SER A 878 16.68 29.82 22.71
N LEU A 879 17.22 30.02 21.51
CA LEU A 879 16.62 30.96 20.55
C LEU A 879 15.19 30.55 20.20
N THR A 880 14.90 29.24 20.14
CA THR A 880 13.56 28.70 19.89
C THR A 880 12.58 29.01 21.01
N GLU A 881 12.99 28.90 22.28
CA GLU A 881 12.12 29.23 23.43
C GLU A 881 11.91 30.74 23.55
N LEU A 882 12.95 31.54 23.28
CA LEU A 882 12.83 32.98 23.20
C LEU A 882 11.88 33.41 22.07
N LEU A 883 11.96 32.76 20.89
CA LEU A 883 11.04 32.99 19.78
C LEU A 883 9.60 32.55 20.11
N ARG A 884 9.40 31.42 20.80
CA ARG A 884 8.08 31.00 21.29
C ARG A 884 7.45 32.03 22.23
N ILE A 885 8.23 32.54 23.20
CA ILE A 885 7.75 33.57 24.13
C ILE A 885 7.45 34.88 23.38
N ILE A 886 8.30 35.27 22.42
CA ILE A 886 8.06 36.45 21.58
C ILE A 886 6.81 36.26 20.69
N GLN A 887 6.57 35.05 20.16
CA GLN A 887 5.35 34.74 19.41
C GLN A 887 4.12 34.81 20.31
N PHE A 888 4.16 34.21 21.50
CA PHE A 888 3.05 34.21 22.48
C PHE A 888 2.59 35.63 22.87
N PHE A 889 3.51 36.61 22.95
CA PHE A 889 3.18 38.01 23.19
C PHE A 889 2.81 38.83 21.93
N ASN A 890 3.04 38.32 20.72
CA ASN A 890 2.71 39.00 19.46
C ASN A 890 1.47 38.43 18.74
N THR A 891 1.06 37.19 19.03
CA THR A 891 -0.23 36.66 18.60
C THR A 891 -1.35 37.28 19.45
N GLY A 892 -1.87 38.44 19.01
CA GLY A 892 -2.94 39.16 19.69
C GLY A 892 -4.13 38.25 20.01
N GLY A 893 -4.40 38.07 21.30
CA GLY A 893 -5.31 37.03 21.79
C GLY A 893 -6.78 37.32 21.48
N TYR A 894 -7.45 36.37 20.82
CA TYR A 894 -8.90 36.27 20.81
C TYR A 894 -9.34 35.24 21.87
N HIS A 895 -9.92 35.71 22.96
CA HIS A 895 -10.53 34.84 23.97
C HIS A 895 -11.98 34.49 23.58
N PRO A 896 -12.34 33.21 23.40
CA PRO A 896 -13.74 32.79 23.34
C PRO A 896 -14.32 32.73 24.77
N CYS A 897 -15.37 33.50 25.04
CA CYS A 897 -16.09 33.44 26.32
C CYS A 897 -16.95 32.17 26.41
N PRO A 898 -16.90 31.40 27.52
CA PRO A 898 -17.82 30.30 27.78
C PRO A 898 -19.13 30.81 28.42
N GLY A 899 -20.26 30.62 27.74
CA GLY A 899 -21.59 30.99 28.25
C GLY A 899 -22.67 30.98 27.16
N GLN A 900 -23.94 30.78 27.53
CA GLN A 900 -25.06 30.59 26.58
C GLN A 900 -26.03 31.78 26.48
N SER A 901 -26.77 31.77 25.37
CA SER A 901 -28.09 32.38 25.11
C SER A 901 -28.20 33.88 24.82
N GLU A 902 -28.90 34.15 23.71
CA GLU A 902 -29.79 35.27 23.38
C GLU A 902 -29.71 36.56 24.23
N ASP A 903 -28.73 37.43 23.96
CA ASP A 903 -29.00 38.69 23.25
C ASP A 903 -27.70 39.38 22.75
N ASN A 904 -27.84 40.50 22.02
CA ASN A 904 -26.71 41.15 21.32
C ASN A 904 -25.69 41.89 22.21
N TYR A 905 -24.43 41.88 21.74
CA TYR A 905 -23.28 42.73 22.12
C TYR A 905 -22.60 42.56 23.50
N CYS A 906 -21.27 42.38 23.45
CA CYS A 906 -20.32 43.02 24.37
C CYS A 906 -19.01 43.41 23.63
N PRO A 907 -18.27 44.42 24.12
CA PRO A 907 -17.11 45.00 23.42
C PRO A 907 -15.76 44.31 23.75
N GLY A 908 -14.70 44.72 23.05
CA GLY A 908 -13.30 44.31 23.29
C GLY A 908 -12.72 44.74 24.65
N PRO A 909 -11.46 44.37 24.95
CA PRO A 909 -10.31 44.76 24.11
C PRO A 909 -10.15 44.02 22.79
#